data_AF-A0A1C7M3C1-F1
#
_entry.id   AF-A0A1C7M3C1-F1
#
_cell.length_a   1.000
_cell.length_b   1.000
_cell.length_c   1.000
_cell.angle_alpha   90.00
_cell.angle_beta   90.00
_cell.angle_gamma   90.00
#
_symmetry.space_group_name_H-M   'P 1'
#
loop_
_entity.id
_entity.type
_entity.pdbx_description
1 polymer ?
#
loop_
_entity_poly.entity_id
_entity_poly.type
_entity_poly.pdbx_seq_one_letter_code
_entity_poly.pdbx_strand_id
1 'polypeptide(L)'
;MRRDVRILLVGDDGVGKSTIVTSLIKESFIAHVQHVVPEVTIPPEVTPENVTTYIVDSGSPGDPGGEQDRFARGEVTNEALEDEIIPIMNEFKEVETCVECSAKLPLNVSEVFYFAQKAVLHPTAPLYDSRDHVLKKECVSALRRIFKLCDTNKDGILDASELNEFQLQELEGIKEMVREHAEGGVRDSGLTEAGFLYLHTIFIQRGRLETTWTVLRKFGYGEDLRLTEGFLYPKFEVPHDCSVELSPLGYQFFTDIFENFDKDQDGALKTEELDDLFSTSPGNPWAAQKFPDTTVADDTGAVTLQGWLAQWSMTTLLDHKTTLAYLAYLGYPNEPRTEALHITRPRKVDRRKGKVMRNVFLCYVCGAAGSGKTSLLRAFAGKPFSPVYEPTKKMNSVVNSVDIDGSEKYLVLQEFGSKYEAETLRSPKKTDLADVMVYVHDSSDTNSFSYISNLRQQYSLDHIPTLFVATKSDLDLAQQRHEVQPDVYCRRLGLQVPVSVSVKTGQMADVFHAICSIAMNPNSALPGGSDRALTAAARLRTYITVCTVLGGLGAGLILGVIRKSVRSDYRHLEEAWRQASAIQKAKRPYALQLSPLPIQHTTRLLFLLFHIPAIMDEDMDFDSGAPAFPQQPPMEQQYMGMVPEEGRKMLDLVFVQDCTGSQGSYIASATRNIEEICNHIYESGKLQAREDLRIGLVAYRDHPPQDHTYVTKNFGFSSDISKVHKDLSSLYASGGGDGPEAVTAALAEALNMDWRPNASKMVVLIADAPPHGIGEYGDGFDEGSPDGNDPLQIARMMASRGITLFFVACEPALSGYSYATDFFQAITNITSGLMLPLTTADLLTHAIVGSVLENLDMERLVREVGQAVSQRILGNNESVDDVARELHERLLLRNESTKRIVIESIYRESEEAKHNVSVYMQAPSLADARPLLKRVGSWDSIHRQISACTDEFIPQLLLWQSISPSSPWHIPQQVRYVSDGLHTNTFPPRKVVTDFASFGAPANASVFGTAVASTPFSLAGGKAAFGGIRGNGRSTAYDDDEDDDDDGTQRVEVLEDSITLDQARRIAMQSAWRSARV
;
A
#
# COMPACT_ATOMS: atom_id res chain seq x y z
N MET A 1 -10.60 3.50 -20.65
CA MET A 1 -11.21 2.53 -21.58
C MET A 1 -12.60 2.99 -21.97
N ARG A 2 -13.11 2.56 -23.14
CA ARG A 2 -14.55 2.64 -23.43
C ARG A 2 -15.28 1.74 -22.43
N ARG A 3 -16.37 2.25 -21.84
CA ARG A 3 -17.25 1.46 -20.96
C ARG A 3 -18.35 0.73 -21.74
N ASP A 4 -18.62 1.20 -22.97
CA ASP A 4 -19.72 0.76 -23.80
C ASP A 4 -19.23 0.43 -25.23
N VAL A 5 -19.75 -0.66 -25.80
CA VAL A 5 -19.56 -1.10 -27.18
C VAL A 5 -20.93 -1.21 -27.86
N ARG A 6 -21.06 -0.73 -29.10
CA ARG A 6 -22.27 -0.90 -29.92
C ARG A 6 -21.96 -1.72 -31.16
N ILE A 7 -22.63 -2.85 -31.31
CA ILE A 7 -22.52 -3.79 -32.44
C ILE A 7 -23.77 -3.67 -33.30
N LEU A 8 -23.60 -3.36 -34.59
CA LEU A 8 -24.68 -3.31 -35.57
C LEU A 8 -24.58 -4.53 -36.49
N LEU A 9 -25.62 -5.36 -36.52
CA LEU A 9 -25.69 -6.51 -37.42
C LEU A 9 -26.33 -6.10 -38.73
N VAL A 10 -25.61 -6.29 -39.85
CA VAL A 10 -26.01 -5.90 -41.21
C VAL A 10 -25.91 -7.11 -42.13
N GLY A 11 -26.83 -7.22 -43.09
CA GLY A 11 -26.89 -8.31 -44.06
C GLY A 11 -28.27 -8.45 -44.67
N ASP A 12 -28.39 -9.26 -45.72
CA ASP A 12 -29.64 -9.42 -46.50
C ASP A 12 -30.78 -10.05 -45.69
N ASP A 13 -31.98 -10.11 -46.30
CA ASP A 13 -33.10 -10.80 -45.68
C ASP A 13 -32.87 -12.33 -45.64
N GLY A 14 -33.38 -12.99 -44.60
CA GLY A 14 -33.24 -14.45 -44.43
C GLY A 14 -31.86 -14.97 -43.99
N VAL A 15 -30.79 -14.16 -43.97
CA VAL A 15 -29.42 -14.61 -43.60
C VAL A 15 -29.23 -14.98 -42.13
N GLY A 16 -30.25 -14.77 -41.28
CA GLY A 16 -30.25 -15.26 -39.88
C GLY A 16 -29.81 -14.25 -38.81
N LYS A 17 -29.72 -12.95 -39.12
CA LYS A 17 -29.37 -11.87 -38.17
C LYS A 17 -30.12 -11.98 -36.84
N SER A 18 -31.45 -11.92 -36.87
CA SER A 18 -32.32 -12.02 -35.69
C SER A 18 -32.16 -13.36 -34.94
N THR A 19 -31.83 -14.43 -35.68
CA THR A 19 -31.59 -15.77 -35.14
C THR A 19 -30.28 -15.86 -34.37
N ILE A 20 -29.21 -15.19 -34.84
CA ILE A 20 -27.90 -15.20 -34.15
C ILE A 20 -27.98 -14.44 -32.83
N VAL A 21 -28.65 -13.28 -32.81
CA VAL A 21 -28.93 -12.50 -31.58
C VAL A 21 -29.76 -13.30 -30.59
N THR A 22 -30.85 -13.92 -31.06
CA THR A 22 -31.74 -14.67 -30.18
C THR A 22 -31.05 -15.92 -29.62
N SER A 23 -30.22 -16.59 -30.44
CA SER A 23 -29.46 -17.77 -30.01
C SER A 23 -28.36 -17.42 -29.00
N LEU A 24 -27.77 -16.22 -29.06
CA LEU A 24 -26.85 -15.73 -28.02
C LEU A 24 -27.57 -15.55 -26.67
N ILE A 25 -28.74 -14.89 -26.65
CA ILE A 25 -29.48 -14.61 -25.39
C ILE A 25 -30.10 -15.87 -24.78
N LYS A 26 -30.52 -16.81 -25.63
CA LYS A 26 -31.25 -18.02 -25.22
C LYS A 26 -30.38 -19.26 -25.15
N GLU A 27 -29.11 -19.13 -25.56
CA GLU A 27 -28.10 -20.19 -25.64
C GLU A 27 -28.64 -21.48 -26.28
N SER A 28 -29.57 -21.30 -27.23
CA SER A 28 -30.32 -22.36 -27.91
C SER A 28 -30.97 -21.83 -29.18
N PHE A 29 -31.06 -22.68 -30.21
CA PHE A 29 -31.63 -22.30 -31.51
C PHE A 29 -33.15 -22.06 -31.40
N ILE A 30 -33.61 -20.89 -31.86
CA ILE A 30 -35.04 -20.56 -31.96
C ILE A 30 -35.48 -20.56 -33.43
N ALA A 31 -36.35 -21.51 -33.78
CA ALA A 31 -36.85 -21.70 -35.15
C ALA A 31 -37.81 -20.60 -35.64
N HIS A 32 -38.40 -19.84 -34.72
CA HIS A 32 -39.35 -18.75 -35.02
C HIS A 32 -38.97 -17.51 -34.23
N VAL A 33 -38.17 -16.64 -34.86
CA VAL A 33 -37.75 -15.34 -34.33
C VAL A 33 -38.55 -14.20 -34.98
N GLN A 34 -38.52 -13.02 -34.37
CA GLN A 34 -39.06 -11.80 -34.97
C GLN A 34 -38.17 -11.37 -36.15
N HIS A 35 -38.73 -10.64 -37.13
CA HIS A 35 -38.00 -10.14 -38.30
C HIS A 35 -36.90 -9.12 -37.92
N VAL A 36 -37.05 -8.44 -36.77
CA VAL A 36 -36.03 -7.58 -36.17
C VAL A 36 -36.11 -7.79 -34.67
N VAL A 37 -34.98 -8.06 -34.01
CA VAL A 37 -34.91 -8.13 -32.54
C VAL A 37 -34.73 -6.71 -31.97
N PRO A 38 -35.44 -6.33 -30.89
CA PRO A 38 -35.16 -5.08 -30.16
C PRO A 38 -33.70 -4.98 -29.70
N GLU A 39 -33.18 -3.77 -29.50
CA GLU A 39 -31.80 -3.53 -29.01
C GLU A 39 -31.55 -4.34 -27.71
N VAL A 40 -30.47 -5.12 -27.72
CA VAL A 40 -30.10 -6.03 -26.64
C VAL A 40 -28.91 -5.45 -25.89
N THR A 41 -29.05 -5.26 -24.59
CA THR A 41 -27.93 -4.84 -23.73
C THR A 41 -27.41 -6.03 -22.95
N ILE A 42 -26.14 -6.38 -23.17
CA ILE A 42 -25.37 -7.31 -22.34
C ILE A 42 -24.61 -6.45 -21.31
N PRO A 43 -24.81 -6.67 -20.00
CA PRO A 43 -24.14 -5.89 -18.97
C PRO A 43 -22.67 -6.36 -18.82
N PRO A 44 -21.79 -5.49 -18.30
CA PRO A 44 -20.34 -5.71 -18.36
C PRO A 44 -19.89 -7.01 -17.68
N GLU A 45 -20.54 -7.41 -16.58
CA GLU A 45 -20.22 -8.61 -15.77
C GLU A 45 -20.42 -9.94 -16.51
N VAL A 46 -21.06 -9.90 -17.68
CA VAL A 46 -21.33 -11.06 -18.55
C VAL A 46 -20.39 -11.09 -19.77
N THR A 47 -19.58 -10.04 -19.97
CA THR A 47 -18.64 -9.94 -21.11
C THR A 47 -17.20 -10.23 -20.66
N PRO A 48 -16.38 -10.94 -21.46
CA PRO A 48 -14.97 -11.20 -21.11
C PRO A 48 -14.14 -9.93 -20.87
N GLU A 49 -14.50 -8.84 -21.56
CA GLU A 49 -13.80 -7.55 -21.57
C GLU A 49 -14.36 -6.56 -20.53
N ASN A 50 -15.34 -6.97 -19.72
CA ASN A 50 -16.01 -6.15 -18.69
C ASN A 50 -16.59 -4.81 -19.23
N VAL A 51 -17.28 -4.84 -20.38
CA VAL A 51 -17.89 -3.66 -21.04
C VAL A 51 -19.36 -3.88 -21.41
N THR A 52 -20.18 -2.84 -21.22
CA THR A 52 -21.59 -2.85 -21.63
C THR A 52 -21.68 -3.02 -23.15
N THR A 53 -22.34 -4.05 -23.65
CA THR A 53 -22.45 -4.31 -25.09
C THR A 53 -23.88 -4.21 -25.57
N TYR A 54 -24.13 -3.29 -26.49
CA TYR A 54 -25.42 -3.07 -27.14
C TYR A 54 -25.40 -3.73 -28.53
N ILE A 55 -26.30 -4.67 -28.78
CA ILE A 55 -26.46 -5.35 -30.07
C ILE A 55 -27.73 -4.83 -30.74
N VAL A 56 -27.57 -4.31 -31.96
CA VAL A 56 -28.65 -3.74 -32.79
C VAL A 56 -28.82 -4.60 -34.04
N ASP A 57 -30.00 -5.19 -34.21
CA ASP A 57 -30.41 -5.92 -35.40
C ASP A 57 -30.97 -4.92 -36.44
N SER A 58 -30.33 -4.82 -37.62
CA SER A 58 -30.82 -3.91 -38.67
C SER A 58 -31.91 -4.57 -39.53
N GLY A 59 -33.09 -3.94 -39.56
CA GLY A 59 -34.18 -4.40 -40.42
C GLY A 59 -33.90 -4.15 -41.90
N SER A 60 -33.97 -5.21 -42.70
CA SER A 60 -33.93 -5.13 -44.17
C SER A 60 -35.15 -4.34 -44.69
N PRO A 61 -34.99 -3.35 -45.59
CA PRO A 61 -36.10 -2.75 -46.31
C PRO A 61 -36.68 -3.81 -47.27
N GLY A 62 -37.84 -4.36 -46.95
CA GLY A 62 -38.39 -5.49 -47.70
C GLY A 62 -38.79 -5.12 -49.14
N ASP A 63 -38.18 -5.78 -50.11
CA ASP A 63 -38.66 -5.81 -51.50
C ASP A 63 -39.43 -7.14 -51.72
N PRO A 64 -40.76 -7.12 -51.90
CA PRO A 64 -41.59 -8.33 -51.95
C PRO A 64 -41.55 -8.99 -53.34
N GLY A 65 -40.37 -9.47 -53.76
CA GLY A 65 -40.22 -10.07 -55.10
C GLY A 65 -38.82 -10.52 -55.51
N GLY A 66 -38.16 -11.39 -54.72
CA GLY A 66 -36.93 -12.09 -55.13
C GLY A 66 -37.07 -13.61 -54.96
N GLU A 67 -36.66 -14.40 -55.95
CA GLU A 67 -36.77 -15.86 -55.88
C GLU A 67 -35.84 -16.46 -54.82
N GLN A 68 -36.31 -17.49 -54.12
CA GLN A 68 -35.48 -18.32 -53.24
C GLN A 68 -34.51 -19.15 -54.07
N ASP A 69 -33.36 -18.57 -54.42
CA ASP A 69 -32.31 -19.35 -55.06
C ASP A 69 -31.64 -20.28 -54.04
N ARG A 70 -31.45 -21.53 -54.45
CA ARG A 70 -31.06 -22.63 -53.57
C ARG A 70 -29.56 -22.85 -53.67
N PHE A 71 -28.79 -22.19 -52.82
CA PHE A 71 -27.40 -22.60 -52.63
C PHE A 71 -27.33 -24.03 -52.06
N ALA A 72 -26.47 -24.83 -52.68
CA ALA A 72 -26.58 -26.27 -52.67
C ALA A 72 -26.07 -26.90 -51.37
N ARG A 73 -26.62 -28.07 -51.03
CA ARG A 73 -26.05 -28.95 -50.01
C ARG A 73 -24.75 -29.57 -50.53
N GLY A 74 -23.63 -29.01 -50.10
CA GLY A 74 -22.35 -29.73 -49.96
C GLY A 74 -21.95 -29.73 -48.49
N GLU A 75 -21.25 -30.77 -48.04
CA GLU A 75 -20.41 -30.64 -46.85
C GLU A 75 -19.22 -29.77 -47.24
N VAL A 76 -19.24 -28.50 -46.81
CA VAL A 76 -18.11 -27.59 -47.01
C VAL A 76 -17.06 -27.95 -45.97
N THR A 77 -15.87 -28.35 -46.44
CA THR A 77 -14.70 -28.51 -45.57
C THR A 77 -14.10 -27.13 -45.30
N ASN A 78 -13.51 -26.92 -44.12
CA ASN A 78 -12.90 -25.64 -43.74
C ASN A 78 -11.93 -25.11 -44.83
N GLU A 79 -11.16 -26.02 -45.44
CA GLU A 79 -10.22 -25.77 -46.54
C GLU A 79 -10.87 -25.08 -47.75
N ALA A 80 -12.11 -25.45 -48.11
CA ALA A 80 -12.83 -24.83 -49.22
C ALA A 80 -13.40 -23.45 -48.88
N LEU A 81 -13.68 -23.19 -47.59
CA LEU A 81 -14.12 -21.89 -47.11
C LEU A 81 -12.95 -20.88 -47.03
N GLU A 82 -11.76 -21.35 -46.63
CA GLU A 82 -10.53 -20.55 -46.60
C GLU A 82 -10.16 -20.01 -48.00
N ASP A 83 -10.21 -20.87 -49.03
CA ASP A 83 -9.94 -20.48 -50.43
C ASP A 83 -10.93 -19.40 -50.96
N GLU A 84 -12.17 -19.37 -50.48
CA GLU A 84 -13.16 -18.32 -50.83
C GLU A 84 -13.01 -17.03 -50.02
N ILE A 85 -12.54 -17.11 -48.78
CA ILE A 85 -12.40 -15.97 -47.85
C ILE A 85 -11.12 -15.17 -48.07
N ILE A 86 -10.00 -15.83 -48.36
CA ILE A 86 -8.68 -15.19 -48.56
C ILE A 86 -8.71 -14.07 -49.63
N PRO A 87 -9.40 -14.21 -50.79
CA PRO A 87 -9.56 -13.12 -51.75
C PRO A 87 -10.29 -11.90 -51.16
N ILE A 88 -11.35 -12.12 -50.38
CA ILE A 88 -12.18 -11.05 -49.80
C ILE A 88 -11.38 -10.24 -48.77
N MET A 89 -10.65 -10.89 -47.86
CA MET A 89 -9.74 -10.23 -46.91
C MET A 89 -8.56 -9.53 -47.62
N ASN A 90 -8.21 -9.97 -48.83
CA ASN A 90 -7.21 -9.30 -49.64
C ASN A 90 -7.73 -8.05 -50.36
N GLU A 91 -8.99 -8.06 -50.82
CA GLU A 91 -9.64 -6.95 -51.50
C GLU A 91 -10.13 -5.86 -50.52
N PHE A 92 -10.79 -6.25 -49.43
CA PHE A 92 -11.40 -5.34 -48.46
C PHE A 92 -10.58 -5.28 -47.17
N LYS A 93 -9.65 -4.31 -47.09
CA LYS A 93 -8.72 -4.15 -45.94
C LYS A 93 -9.40 -3.66 -44.66
N GLU A 94 -10.67 -3.26 -44.74
CA GLU A 94 -11.55 -2.94 -43.63
C GLU A 94 -12.14 -4.20 -42.95
N VAL A 95 -12.03 -5.38 -43.56
CA VAL A 95 -12.45 -6.66 -42.98
C VAL A 95 -11.34 -7.19 -42.07
N GLU A 96 -11.53 -7.04 -40.76
CA GLU A 96 -10.53 -7.43 -39.75
C GLU A 96 -10.54 -8.95 -39.48
N THR A 97 -11.73 -9.56 -39.36
CA THR A 97 -11.90 -11.00 -39.09
C THR A 97 -13.10 -11.56 -39.86
N CYS A 98 -12.95 -12.75 -40.44
CA CYS A 98 -14.05 -13.56 -40.96
C CYS A 98 -14.31 -14.72 -40.01
N VAL A 99 -15.59 -14.96 -39.67
CA VAL A 99 -16.00 -16.02 -38.73
C VAL A 99 -17.13 -16.82 -39.37
N GLU A 100 -16.92 -18.12 -39.57
CA GLU A 100 -18.04 -19.03 -39.89
C GLU A 100 -18.86 -19.26 -38.62
N CYS A 101 -20.19 -19.13 -38.70
CA CYS A 101 -21.08 -19.29 -37.55
C CYS A 101 -22.39 -19.98 -37.94
N SER A 102 -22.97 -20.76 -37.01
CA SER A 102 -24.26 -21.42 -37.21
C SER A 102 -25.09 -21.42 -35.93
N ALA A 103 -26.08 -20.53 -35.89
CA ALA A 103 -27.08 -20.46 -34.82
C ALA A 103 -27.85 -21.78 -34.59
N LYS A 104 -27.89 -22.66 -35.61
CA LYS A 104 -28.58 -23.96 -35.57
C LYS A 104 -27.72 -25.10 -35.04
N LEU A 105 -26.39 -25.02 -35.19
CA LEU A 105 -25.43 -26.01 -34.70
C LEU A 105 -24.63 -25.48 -33.49
N PRO A 106 -25.17 -24.49 -32.76
CA PRO A 106 -24.44 -23.56 -31.88
C PRO A 106 -22.97 -23.27 -32.21
N LEU A 107 -22.59 -23.18 -33.49
CA LEU A 107 -21.20 -23.00 -33.90
C LEU A 107 -20.84 -21.50 -33.89
N ASN A 108 -19.80 -21.13 -33.14
CA ASN A 108 -19.12 -19.83 -33.13
C ASN A 108 -20.03 -18.59 -32.96
N VAL A 109 -21.25 -18.77 -32.45
CA VAL A 109 -22.23 -17.68 -32.24
C VAL A 109 -21.66 -16.62 -31.31
N SER A 110 -21.04 -17.02 -30.20
CA SER A 110 -20.39 -16.11 -29.25
C SER A 110 -19.12 -15.47 -29.80
N GLU A 111 -18.39 -16.18 -30.66
CA GLU A 111 -17.12 -15.69 -31.24
C GLU A 111 -17.35 -14.49 -32.16
N VAL A 112 -18.43 -14.47 -32.94
CA VAL A 112 -18.82 -13.32 -33.78
C VAL A 112 -18.93 -12.04 -32.93
N PHE A 113 -19.54 -12.11 -31.76
CA PHE A 113 -19.69 -10.96 -30.86
C PHE A 113 -18.39 -10.64 -30.12
N TYR A 114 -17.59 -11.64 -29.75
CA TYR A 114 -16.25 -11.45 -29.16
C TYR A 114 -15.31 -10.71 -30.13
N PHE A 115 -15.19 -11.15 -31.38
CA PHE A 115 -14.35 -10.47 -32.37
C PHE A 115 -14.88 -9.05 -32.70
N ALA A 116 -16.20 -8.86 -32.73
CA ALA A 116 -16.79 -7.53 -32.90
C ALA A 116 -16.52 -6.58 -31.70
N GLN A 117 -16.50 -7.08 -30.47
CA GLN A 117 -16.03 -6.32 -29.30
C GLN A 117 -14.53 -5.98 -29.44
N LYS A 118 -13.71 -6.98 -29.79
CA LYS A 118 -12.25 -6.85 -29.91
C LYS A 118 -11.83 -5.80 -30.95
N ALA A 119 -12.49 -5.78 -32.11
CA ALA A 119 -12.30 -4.78 -33.16
C ALA A 119 -12.50 -3.33 -32.66
N VAL A 120 -13.48 -3.12 -31.78
CA VAL A 120 -13.79 -1.81 -31.18
C VAL A 120 -12.84 -1.45 -30.04
N LEU A 121 -12.42 -2.45 -29.25
CA LEU A 121 -11.57 -2.26 -28.07
C LEU A 121 -10.08 -2.19 -28.40
N HIS A 122 -9.62 -2.82 -29.50
CA HIS A 122 -8.22 -2.94 -29.87
C HIS A 122 -7.97 -2.60 -31.36
N PRO A 123 -8.42 -1.43 -31.84
CA PRO A 123 -8.45 -1.12 -33.26
C PRO A 123 -7.06 -1.18 -33.90
N THR A 124 -6.93 -1.85 -35.06
CA THR A 124 -5.67 -1.92 -35.81
C THR A 124 -5.28 -0.56 -36.42
N ALA A 125 -6.26 0.23 -36.86
CA ALA A 125 -6.04 1.40 -37.72
C ALA A 125 -5.15 2.52 -37.14
N PRO A 126 -5.10 2.82 -35.83
CA PRO A 126 -4.14 3.77 -35.26
C PRO A 126 -2.69 3.24 -35.23
N LEU A 127 -2.51 1.92 -35.12
CA LEU A 127 -1.20 1.31 -34.87
C LEU A 127 -0.39 1.09 -36.16
N TYR A 128 -1.06 0.61 -37.21
CA TYR A 128 -0.39 -0.04 -38.34
C TYR A 128 -0.99 0.37 -39.69
N ASP A 129 -0.14 0.45 -40.71
CA ASP A 129 -0.57 0.62 -42.10
C ASP A 129 -0.51 -0.74 -42.83
N SER A 130 -1.69 -1.23 -43.21
CA SER A 130 -1.86 -2.52 -43.89
C SER A 130 -1.46 -2.51 -45.37
N ARG A 131 -1.15 -1.34 -45.95
CA ARG A 131 -0.69 -1.20 -47.34
C ARG A 131 0.83 -1.24 -47.43
N ASP A 132 1.48 -0.46 -46.57
CA ASP A 132 2.94 -0.35 -46.53
C ASP A 132 3.58 -1.39 -45.59
N HIS A 133 2.76 -2.15 -44.85
CA HIS A 133 3.15 -3.17 -43.86
C HIS A 133 4.10 -2.64 -42.76
N VAL A 134 3.83 -1.43 -42.27
CA VAL A 134 4.65 -0.73 -41.25
C VAL A 134 3.82 -0.12 -40.13
N LEU A 135 4.42 0.02 -38.94
CA LEU A 135 3.85 0.80 -37.84
C LEU A 135 3.70 2.28 -38.23
N LYS A 136 2.61 2.91 -37.79
CA LYS A 136 2.39 4.35 -37.98
C LYS A 136 3.33 5.16 -37.09
N LYS A 137 3.66 6.39 -37.51
CA LYS A 137 4.66 7.24 -36.86
C LYS A 137 4.31 7.55 -35.40
N GLU A 138 3.03 7.73 -35.14
CA GLU A 138 2.44 7.97 -33.83
C GLU A 138 2.63 6.75 -32.92
N CYS A 139 2.41 5.55 -33.44
CA CYS A 139 2.63 4.29 -32.72
C CYS A 139 4.12 4.05 -32.43
N VAL A 140 4.99 4.26 -33.42
CA VAL A 140 6.45 4.21 -33.25
C VAL A 140 6.92 5.21 -32.18
N SER A 141 6.38 6.44 -32.18
CA SER A 141 6.71 7.45 -31.17
C SER A 141 6.24 7.03 -29.78
N ALA A 142 5.04 6.45 -29.67
CA ALA A 142 4.50 5.98 -28.40
C ALA A 142 5.33 4.82 -27.82
N LEU A 143 5.64 3.81 -28.65
CA LEU A 143 6.45 2.65 -28.28
C LEU A 143 7.91 3.01 -27.97
N ARG A 144 8.53 3.94 -28.72
CA ARG A 144 9.87 4.47 -28.41
C ARG A 144 9.90 5.14 -27.04
N ARG A 145 8.87 5.92 -26.68
CA ARG A 145 8.78 6.50 -25.34
C ARG A 145 8.65 5.41 -24.28
N ILE A 146 7.83 4.37 -24.50
CA ILE A 146 7.71 3.24 -23.55
C ILE A 146 9.06 2.54 -23.37
N PHE A 147 9.77 2.23 -24.47
CA PHE A 147 11.11 1.66 -24.43
C PHE A 147 12.06 2.48 -23.54
N LYS A 148 12.15 3.81 -23.77
CA LYS A 148 12.98 4.73 -22.96
C LYS A 148 12.59 4.86 -21.48
N LEU A 149 11.38 4.44 -21.11
CA LEU A 149 10.92 4.41 -19.71
C LEU A 149 11.21 3.07 -19.04
N CYS A 150 11.15 1.96 -19.78
CA CYS A 150 11.48 0.63 -19.28
C CYS A 150 13.01 0.39 -19.17
N ASP A 151 13.78 0.96 -20.09
CA ASP A 151 15.24 1.06 -20.04
C ASP A 151 15.57 1.92 -18.82
N THR A 152 15.85 1.28 -17.68
CA THR A 152 15.94 1.95 -16.38
C THR A 152 17.35 2.48 -16.15
N ASN A 153 18.35 1.73 -16.61
CA ASN A 153 19.76 2.07 -16.49
C ASN A 153 20.29 3.02 -17.61
N LYS A 154 19.48 3.30 -18.64
CA LYS A 154 19.77 4.17 -19.80
C LYS A 154 20.89 3.65 -20.72
N ASP A 155 21.11 2.34 -20.79
CA ASP A 155 22.11 1.70 -21.66
C ASP A 155 21.62 1.44 -23.11
N GLY A 156 20.32 1.62 -23.36
CA GLY A 156 19.69 1.45 -24.66
C GLY A 156 19.33 0.01 -25.06
N ILE A 157 19.33 -0.94 -24.12
CA ILE A 157 18.70 -2.26 -24.24
C ILE A 157 17.65 -2.45 -23.13
N LEU A 158 16.81 -3.49 -23.28
CA LEU A 158 15.98 -4.02 -22.21
C LEU A 158 16.49 -5.41 -21.83
N ASP A 159 17.07 -5.52 -20.64
CA ASP A 159 17.67 -6.75 -20.13
C ASP A 159 16.61 -7.77 -19.62
N ALA A 160 17.02 -8.87 -19.00
CA ALA A 160 16.06 -9.83 -18.44
C ALA A 160 15.31 -9.30 -17.19
N SER A 161 15.92 -8.38 -16.44
CA SER A 161 15.40 -7.77 -15.22
C SER A 161 14.30 -6.77 -15.56
N GLU A 162 14.59 -5.82 -16.45
CA GLU A 162 13.68 -4.77 -16.92
C GLU A 162 12.48 -5.35 -17.69
N LEU A 163 12.70 -6.44 -18.41
CA LEU A 163 11.62 -7.16 -19.09
C LEU A 163 10.75 -8.00 -18.12
N ASN A 164 11.28 -8.45 -16.98
CA ASN A 164 10.51 -9.20 -15.98
C ASN A 164 9.55 -8.28 -15.20
N GLU A 165 9.94 -7.04 -14.93
CA GLU A 165 9.09 -5.99 -14.36
C GLU A 165 7.88 -5.65 -15.25
N PHE A 166 7.96 -6.03 -16.53
CA PHE A 166 6.90 -5.89 -17.51
C PHE A 166 5.89 -7.07 -17.53
N GLN A 167 6.16 -8.19 -16.82
CA GLN A 167 5.34 -9.41 -16.79
C GLN A 167 5.11 -10.10 -18.16
N LEU A 168 6.00 -9.93 -19.14
CA LEU A 168 5.99 -10.71 -20.39
C LEU A 168 6.59 -12.11 -20.20
N GLN A 169 5.89 -12.99 -19.48
CA GLN A 169 6.34 -14.36 -19.19
C GLN A 169 6.55 -15.28 -20.43
N GLU A 170 6.22 -14.83 -21.66
CA GLU A 170 6.46 -15.57 -22.91
C GLU A 170 7.85 -15.29 -23.57
N LEU A 171 8.78 -14.63 -22.88
CA LEU A 171 9.98 -14.04 -23.52
C LEU A 171 11.05 -14.99 -24.08
N GLU A 172 11.17 -16.22 -23.56
CA GLU A 172 12.27 -17.14 -23.91
C GLU A 172 12.32 -17.45 -25.42
N GLY A 173 11.16 -17.61 -26.07
CA GLY A 173 11.07 -17.83 -27.52
C GLY A 173 11.04 -16.55 -28.37
N ILE A 174 10.78 -15.39 -27.76
CA ILE A 174 10.66 -14.11 -28.47
C ILE A 174 12.03 -13.58 -28.88
N LYS A 175 13.04 -13.65 -27.99
CA LYS A 175 14.39 -13.13 -28.27
C LYS A 175 15.08 -13.86 -29.43
N GLU A 176 14.78 -15.14 -29.64
CA GLU A 176 15.31 -15.90 -30.78
C GLU A 176 14.63 -15.51 -32.09
N MET A 177 13.30 -15.39 -32.11
CA MET A 177 12.54 -14.91 -33.27
C MET A 177 12.98 -13.51 -33.74
N VAL A 178 13.22 -12.57 -32.82
CA VAL A 178 13.73 -11.24 -33.14
C VAL A 178 15.16 -11.32 -33.71
N ARG A 179 16.02 -12.18 -33.15
CA ARG A 179 17.41 -12.35 -33.61
C ARG A 179 17.51 -12.89 -35.04
N GLU A 180 16.59 -13.75 -35.46
CA GLU A 180 16.54 -14.30 -36.81
C GLU A 180 16.05 -13.30 -37.87
N HIS A 181 15.17 -12.36 -37.51
CA HIS A 181 14.44 -11.55 -38.49
C HIS A 181 14.72 -10.03 -38.41
N ALA A 182 15.36 -9.54 -37.35
CA ALA A 182 15.72 -8.13 -37.19
C ALA A 182 17.23 -7.99 -36.89
N GLU A 183 18.02 -7.62 -37.92
CA GLU A 183 19.44 -7.33 -37.75
C GLU A 183 19.65 -6.20 -36.72
N GLY A 184 20.40 -6.48 -35.65
CA GLY A 184 20.60 -5.54 -34.55
C GLY A 184 19.43 -5.40 -33.56
N GLY A 185 18.37 -6.22 -33.68
CA GLY A 185 17.23 -6.23 -32.77
C GLY A 185 17.55 -6.73 -31.35
N VAL A 186 18.65 -7.48 -31.17
CA VAL A 186 19.12 -8.01 -29.89
C VAL A 186 20.60 -7.68 -29.73
N ARG A 187 20.99 -7.11 -28.58
CA ARG A 187 22.38 -6.77 -28.24
C ARG A 187 22.64 -7.18 -26.79
N ASP A 188 23.77 -7.82 -26.52
CA ASP A 188 24.20 -8.24 -25.17
C ASP A 188 23.12 -8.98 -24.35
N SER A 189 22.34 -9.83 -25.03
CA SER A 189 21.16 -10.58 -24.54
C SER A 189 19.92 -9.75 -24.15
N GLY A 190 19.99 -8.42 -24.21
CA GLY A 190 18.86 -7.50 -24.13
C GLY A 190 18.24 -7.16 -25.49
N LEU A 191 17.02 -6.63 -25.45
CA LEU A 191 16.25 -6.21 -26.63
C LEU A 191 16.55 -4.73 -26.95
N THR A 192 16.91 -4.39 -28.19
CA THR A 192 17.15 -2.98 -28.58
C THR A 192 15.83 -2.29 -28.94
N GLU A 193 15.82 -0.95 -29.07
CA GLU A 193 14.63 -0.19 -29.53
C GLU A 193 14.09 -0.75 -30.86
N ALA A 194 14.99 -1.10 -31.79
CA ALA A 194 14.64 -1.70 -33.07
C ALA A 194 13.99 -3.09 -32.90
N GLY A 195 14.52 -3.92 -31.99
CA GLY A 195 13.93 -5.22 -31.65
C GLY A 195 12.56 -5.10 -30.98
N PHE A 196 12.36 -4.10 -30.11
CA PHE A 196 11.09 -3.84 -29.44
C PHE A 196 10.01 -3.37 -30.42
N LEU A 197 10.34 -2.46 -31.35
CA LEU A 197 9.44 -2.05 -32.42
C LEU A 197 9.11 -3.22 -33.37
N TYR A 198 10.10 -4.07 -33.70
CA TYR A 198 9.88 -5.26 -34.51
C TYR A 198 8.97 -6.28 -33.81
N LEU A 199 9.15 -6.51 -32.51
CA LEU A 199 8.31 -7.39 -31.71
C LEU A 199 6.83 -6.97 -31.74
N HIS A 200 6.54 -5.69 -31.50
CA HIS A 200 5.18 -5.17 -31.59
C HIS A 200 4.61 -5.23 -33.02
N THR A 201 5.45 -5.07 -34.05
CA THR A 201 5.06 -5.29 -35.45
C THR A 201 4.59 -6.73 -35.67
N ILE A 202 5.30 -7.72 -35.14
CA ILE A 202 4.94 -9.14 -35.24
C ILE A 202 3.67 -9.48 -34.45
N PHE A 203 3.46 -8.89 -33.28
CA PHE A 203 2.21 -9.06 -32.54
C PHE A 203 1.00 -8.59 -33.37
N ILE A 204 1.09 -7.41 -33.98
CA ILE A 204 0.03 -6.86 -34.84
C ILE A 204 -0.19 -7.74 -36.08
N GLN A 205 0.88 -8.13 -36.78
CA GLN A 205 0.79 -9.00 -37.96
C GLN A 205 0.19 -10.39 -37.68
N ARG A 206 0.34 -10.90 -36.45
CA ARG A 206 -0.24 -12.16 -35.97
C ARG A 206 -1.63 -12.01 -35.33
N GLY A 207 -2.29 -10.85 -35.46
CA GLY A 207 -3.60 -10.57 -34.87
C GLY A 207 -3.61 -10.40 -33.34
N ARG A 208 -2.45 -10.40 -32.67
CA ARG A 208 -2.29 -10.15 -31.22
C ARG A 208 -2.25 -8.63 -30.93
N LEU A 209 -3.24 -7.91 -31.44
CA LEU A 209 -3.40 -6.45 -31.30
C LEU A 209 -3.52 -6.02 -29.83
N GLU A 210 -4.21 -6.86 -29.05
CA GLU A 210 -4.46 -6.71 -27.61
C GLU A 210 -3.18 -6.49 -26.82
N THR A 211 -2.15 -7.31 -27.03
CA THR A 211 -0.85 -7.20 -26.35
C THR A 211 -0.24 -5.81 -26.50
N THR A 212 -0.28 -5.24 -27.71
CA THR A 212 0.23 -3.89 -27.98
C THR A 212 -0.64 -2.81 -27.34
N TRP A 213 -1.96 -2.95 -27.39
CA TRP A 213 -2.89 -2.00 -26.77
C TRP A 213 -2.86 -2.03 -25.23
N THR A 214 -2.65 -3.18 -24.60
CA THR A 214 -2.48 -3.32 -23.15
C THR A 214 -1.23 -2.60 -22.69
N VAL A 215 -0.12 -2.74 -23.43
CA VAL A 215 1.11 -1.97 -23.22
C VAL A 215 0.86 -0.46 -23.32
N LEU A 216 0.25 -0.01 -24.42
CA LEU A 216 -0.05 1.42 -24.61
C LEU A 216 -0.95 1.97 -23.48
N ARG A 217 -1.96 1.22 -23.04
CA ARG A 217 -2.85 1.61 -21.94
C ARG A 217 -2.16 1.64 -20.58
N LYS A 218 -1.27 0.69 -20.26
CA LYS A 218 -0.44 0.69 -19.04
C LYS A 218 0.37 1.98 -18.91
N PHE A 219 0.88 2.49 -20.04
CA PHE A 219 1.63 3.76 -20.10
C PHE A 219 0.77 5.00 -20.39
N GLY A 220 -0.56 4.91 -20.17
CA GLY A 220 -1.47 6.07 -20.18
C GLY A 220 -2.00 6.53 -21.54
N TYR A 221 -1.70 5.82 -22.64
CA TYR A 221 -2.13 6.21 -23.98
C TYR A 221 -3.61 5.88 -24.26
N GLY A 222 -4.29 6.81 -24.93
CA GLY A 222 -5.61 6.65 -25.50
C GLY A 222 -5.60 6.05 -26.91
N GLU A 223 -6.79 5.91 -27.49
CA GLU A 223 -7.01 5.35 -28.85
C GLU A 223 -6.42 6.24 -29.96
N ASP A 224 -6.21 7.52 -29.68
CA ASP A 224 -5.56 8.51 -30.56
C ASP A 224 -4.02 8.53 -30.39
N LEU A 225 -3.47 7.59 -29.61
CA LEU A 225 -2.06 7.47 -29.27
C LEU A 225 -1.48 8.72 -28.58
N ARG A 226 -2.32 9.44 -27.83
CA ARG A 226 -1.90 10.52 -26.92
C ARG A 226 -2.06 10.08 -25.47
N LEU A 227 -1.25 10.63 -24.58
CA LEU A 227 -1.45 10.43 -23.14
C LEU A 227 -2.76 11.09 -22.72
N THR A 228 -3.59 10.33 -22.02
CA THR A 228 -4.93 10.77 -21.61
C THR A 228 -4.86 11.89 -20.57
N GLU A 229 -5.85 12.79 -20.56
CA GLU A 229 -5.88 13.93 -19.63
C GLU A 229 -5.87 13.46 -18.16
N GLY A 230 -6.64 12.42 -17.82
CA GLY A 230 -6.63 11.84 -16.48
C GLY A 230 -5.33 11.13 -16.11
N PHE A 231 -4.52 10.70 -17.09
CA PHE A 231 -3.17 10.23 -16.82
C PHE A 231 -2.24 11.42 -16.51
N LEU A 232 -2.18 12.46 -17.35
CA LEU A 232 -1.31 13.62 -17.12
C LEU A 232 -1.70 14.46 -15.90
N TYR A 233 -3.01 14.57 -15.63
CA TYR A 233 -3.61 15.41 -14.60
C TYR A 233 -4.59 14.57 -13.77
N PRO A 234 -4.10 13.68 -12.88
CA PRO A 234 -4.96 12.99 -11.94
C PRO A 234 -5.68 14.00 -11.03
N LYS A 235 -6.82 13.60 -10.46
CA LYS A 235 -7.54 14.42 -9.48
C LYS A 235 -6.61 14.74 -8.30
N PHE A 236 -6.34 16.01 -8.07
CA PHE A 236 -5.50 16.49 -6.98
C PHE A 236 -5.98 17.87 -6.55
N GLU A 237 -6.87 17.88 -5.56
CA GLU A 237 -7.51 19.12 -5.09
C GLU A 237 -6.73 19.72 -3.93
N VAL A 238 -6.28 20.97 -4.11
CA VAL A 238 -5.48 21.69 -3.12
C VAL A 238 -6.39 22.65 -2.36
N PRO A 239 -6.61 22.46 -1.04
CA PRO A 239 -7.47 23.35 -0.26
C PRO A 239 -6.97 24.79 -0.28
N HIS A 240 -7.91 25.73 -0.23
CA HIS A 240 -7.58 27.16 -0.18
C HIS A 240 -6.68 27.45 1.04
N ASP A 241 -5.61 28.24 0.83
CA ASP A 241 -4.59 28.63 1.84
C ASP A 241 -3.45 27.60 2.07
N CYS A 242 -3.55 26.39 1.48
CA CYS A 242 -2.48 25.38 1.45
C CYS A 242 -1.45 25.63 0.33
N SER A 243 -0.34 24.90 0.35
CA SER A 243 0.68 24.85 -0.71
C SER A 243 0.86 23.40 -1.15
N VAL A 244 1.58 23.19 -2.25
CA VAL A 244 2.08 21.86 -2.64
C VAL A 244 3.60 21.90 -2.60
N GLU A 245 4.20 20.87 -1.99
CA GLU A 245 5.63 20.60 -1.99
C GLU A 245 5.87 19.22 -2.62
N LEU A 246 7.12 18.89 -2.96
CA LEU A 246 7.50 17.51 -3.26
C LEU A 246 7.45 16.68 -1.96
N SER A 247 6.93 15.46 -2.05
CA SER A 247 7.05 14.47 -0.97
C SER A 247 8.46 13.84 -0.97
N PRO A 248 8.86 13.07 0.06
CA PRO A 248 10.11 12.31 0.04
C PRO A 248 10.24 11.40 -1.20
N LEU A 249 9.14 10.80 -1.67
CA LEU A 249 9.11 9.98 -2.89
C LEU A 249 9.31 10.83 -4.15
N GLY A 250 8.73 12.03 -4.20
CA GLY A 250 8.96 12.99 -5.28
C GLY A 250 10.41 13.46 -5.37
N TYR A 251 11.05 13.76 -4.23
CA TYR A 251 12.48 14.07 -4.20
C TYR A 251 13.34 12.89 -4.64
N GLN A 252 13.08 11.68 -4.11
CA GLN A 252 13.81 10.47 -4.50
C GLN A 252 13.73 10.26 -6.01
N PHE A 253 12.53 10.25 -6.60
CA PHE A 253 12.36 10.08 -8.05
C PHE A 253 13.14 11.10 -8.89
N PHE A 254 13.14 12.38 -8.48
CA PHE A 254 13.91 13.39 -9.22
C PHE A 254 15.43 13.27 -9.00
N THR A 255 15.90 12.74 -7.88
CA THR A 255 17.31 12.37 -7.69
C THR A 255 17.68 11.16 -8.54
N ASP A 256 16.90 10.08 -8.51
CA ASP A 256 17.15 8.86 -9.28
C ASP A 256 17.19 9.17 -10.79
N ILE A 257 16.29 10.03 -11.28
CA ILE A 257 16.34 10.53 -12.67
C ILE A 257 17.57 11.39 -12.95
N PHE A 258 18.02 12.22 -12.00
CA PHE A 258 19.23 13.01 -12.20
C PHE A 258 20.45 12.09 -12.38
N GLU A 259 20.64 11.15 -11.46
CA GLU A 259 21.79 10.22 -11.44
C GLU A 259 21.79 9.28 -12.66
N ASN A 260 20.62 8.87 -13.16
CA ASN A 260 20.51 8.04 -14.38
C ASN A 260 20.84 8.80 -15.69
N PHE A 261 20.83 10.14 -15.69
CA PHE A 261 21.12 10.96 -16.88
C PHE A 261 22.44 11.74 -16.77
N ASP A 262 23.08 11.81 -15.59
CA ASP A 262 24.44 12.29 -15.37
C ASP A 262 25.46 11.22 -15.81
N LYS A 263 25.77 11.20 -17.11
CA LYS A 263 26.50 10.09 -17.74
C LYS A 263 28.01 10.17 -17.52
N ASP A 264 28.53 11.34 -17.19
CA ASP A 264 29.94 11.53 -16.81
C ASP A 264 30.18 11.63 -15.30
N GLN A 265 29.12 11.55 -14.48
CA GLN A 265 29.13 11.53 -13.02
C GLN A 265 29.84 12.76 -12.41
N ASP A 266 29.66 13.93 -13.03
CA ASP A 266 30.23 15.18 -12.53
C ASP A 266 29.31 15.94 -11.57
N GLY A 267 28.08 15.46 -11.39
CA GLY A 267 27.07 16.05 -10.50
C GLY A 267 26.31 17.22 -11.13
N ALA A 268 26.41 17.44 -12.45
CA ALA A 268 25.76 18.53 -13.16
C ALA A 268 25.28 18.14 -14.59
N LEU A 269 23.97 18.15 -14.81
CA LEU A 269 23.38 17.85 -16.12
C LEU A 269 23.67 18.95 -17.15
N LYS A 270 24.36 18.58 -18.23
CA LYS A 270 24.66 19.44 -19.38
C LYS A 270 23.45 19.54 -20.31
N THR A 271 23.47 20.48 -21.26
CA THR A 271 22.34 20.68 -22.21
C THR A 271 21.98 19.42 -22.97
N GLU A 272 22.99 18.63 -23.38
CA GLU A 272 22.80 17.40 -24.16
C GLU A 272 22.13 16.28 -23.32
N GLU A 273 22.45 16.21 -22.03
CA GLU A 273 21.84 15.25 -21.08
C GLU A 273 20.42 15.67 -20.70
N LEU A 274 20.18 16.97 -20.52
CA LEU A 274 18.84 17.53 -20.32
C LEU A 274 17.93 17.29 -21.52
N ASP A 275 18.44 17.41 -22.75
CA ASP A 275 17.68 17.14 -23.97
C ASP A 275 17.35 15.64 -24.11
N ASP A 276 18.22 14.72 -23.66
CA ASP A 276 17.93 13.28 -23.62
C ASP A 276 16.94 12.93 -22.48
N LEU A 277 17.11 13.51 -21.29
CA LEU A 277 16.21 13.36 -20.14
C LEU A 277 14.78 13.77 -20.51
N PHE A 278 14.61 14.95 -21.11
CA PHE A 278 13.29 15.44 -21.52
C PHE A 278 12.78 14.83 -22.83
N SER A 279 13.49 13.90 -23.47
CA SER A 279 13.07 13.28 -24.75
C SER A 279 11.81 12.41 -24.65
N THR A 280 11.41 11.99 -23.45
CA THR A 280 10.14 11.29 -23.15
C THR A 280 8.98 12.25 -22.85
N SER A 281 9.21 13.55 -22.92
CA SER A 281 8.26 14.63 -22.63
C SER A 281 8.07 15.57 -23.84
N PRO A 282 7.16 16.57 -23.78
CA PRO A 282 7.04 17.59 -24.82
C PRO A 282 8.24 18.53 -24.96
N GLY A 283 9.27 18.39 -24.12
CA GLY A 283 10.49 19.21 -24.05
C GLY A 283 10.75 19.72 -22.64
N ASN A 284 11.78 20.56 -22.46
CA ASN A 284 12.10 21.14 -21.14
C ASN A 284 10.97 22.11 -20.67
N PRO A 285 10.36 21.91 -19.48
CA PRO A 285 9.23 22.71 -18.99
C PRO A 285 9.60 24.18 -18.73
N TRP A 286 10.88 24.47 -18.56
CA TRP A 286 11.42 25.79 -18.20
C TRP A 286 12.11 26.51 -19.37
N ALA A 287 12.04 25.97 -20.59
CA ALA A 287 12.62 26.59 -21.79
C ALA A 287 12.18 28.06 -22.01
N ALA A 288 10.96 28.42 -21.59
CA ALA A 288 10.44 29.79 -21.66
C ALA A 288 10.86 30.71 -20.49
N GLN A 289 11.51 30.17 -19.45
CA GLN A 289 11.75 30.84 -18.17
C GLN A 289 13.20 31.33 -17.97
N LYS A 290 14.05 31.26 -19.00
CA LYS A 290 15.52 31.48 -18.91
C LYS A 290 16.27 30.44 -18.07
N PHE A 291 15.73 29.25 -17.85
CA PHE A 291 16.51 28.16 -17.26
C PHE A 291 17.80 27.91 -18.09
N PRO A 292 18.97 27.69 -17.47
CA PRO A 292 19.23 27.48 -16.04
C PRO A 292 19.62 28.74 -15.23
N ASP A 293 19.38 29.96 -15.75
CA ASP A 293 19.63 31.21 -15.02
C ASP A 293 18.71 31.39 -13.79
N THR A 294 17.67 30.56 -13.67
CA THR A 294 16.69 30.55 -12.57
C THR A 294 17.16 29.82 -11.30
N THR A 295 18.23 29.04 -11.37
CA THR A 295 18.72 28.23 -10.24
C THR A 295 20.23 28.06 -10.26
N VAL A 296 20.79 27.30 -9.32
CA VAL A 296 22.23 27.01 -9.24
C VAL A 296 22.67 26.22 -10.47
N ALA A 297 23.82 26.62 -11.01
CA ALA A 297 24.55 25.90 -12.05
C ALA A 297 26.04 25.96 -11.68
N ASP A 298 26.84 25.08 -12.26
CA ASP A 298 28.29 25.09 -12.13
C ASP A 298 28.94 26.26 -12.92
N ASP A 299 30.27 26.29 -12.96
CA ASP A 299 31.04 27.28 -13.74
C ASP A 299 30.88 27.13 -15.27
N THR A 300 30.45 25.96 -15.77
CA THR A 300 30.18 25.73 -17.20
C THR A 300 28.75 26.10 -17.62
N GLY A 301 27.82 26.19 -16.66
CA GLY A 301 26.40 26.44 -16.89
C GLY A 301 25.52 25.19 -16.86
N ALA A 302 26.09 24.02 -16.55
CA ALA A 302 25.39 22.76 -16.31
C ALA A 302 24.65 22.80 -14.95
N VAL A 303 23.54 22.07 -14.85
CA VAL A 303 22.61 22.17 -13.71
C VAL A 303 22.96 21.14 -12.66
N THR A 304 23.41 21.59 -11.50
CA THR A 304 23.75 20.70 -10.38
C THR A 304 22.52 20.02 -9.80
N LEU A 305 22.69 18.89 -9.11
CA LEU A 305 21.58 18.19 -8.40
C LEU A 305 20.80 19.15 -7.47
N GLN A 306 21.50 20.03 -6.74
CA GLN A 306 20.90 21.07 -5.91
C GLN A 306 20.01 22.03 -6.74
N GLY A 307 20.50 22.50 -7.90
CA GLY A 307 19.74 23.36 -8.80
C GLY A 307 18.52 22.66 -9.41
N TRP A 308 18.68 21.39 -9.77
CA TRP A 308 17.62 20.52 -10.31
C TRP A 308 16.47 20.33 -9.31
N LEU A 309 16.77 19.91 -8.08
CA LEU A 309 15.77 19.72 -7.02
C LEU A 309 15.14 21.06 -6.62
N ALA A 310 15.93 22.14 -6.54
CA ALA A 310 15.41 23.49 -6.29
C ALA A 310 14.40 23.93 -7.37
N GLN A 311 14.72 23.69 -8.65
CA GLN A 311 13.86 24.04 -9.77
C GLN A 311 12.54 23.23 -9.78
N TRP A 312 12.56 21.95 -9.42
CA TRP A 312 11.34 21.15 -9.24
C TRP A 312 10.51 21.58 -8.03
N SER A 313 11.15 21.95 -6.92
CA SER A 313 10.47 22.51 -5.74
C SER A 313 9.78 23.85 -6.05
N MET A 314 10.42 24.74 -6.82
CA MET A 314 9.78 25.96 -7.32
C MET A 314 8.62 25.66 -8.27
N THR A 315 8.81 24.71 -9.19
CA THR A 315 7.76 24.33 -10.17
C THR A 315 6.54 23.79 -9.44
N THR A 316 6.74 22.94 -8.44
CA THR A 316 5.66 22.33 -7.64
C THR A 316 4.91 23.36 -6.80
N LEU A 317 5.63 24.32 -6.19
CA LEU A 317 5.01 25.39 -5.40
C LEU A 317 4.19 26.37 -6.26
N LEU A 318 4.63 26.66 -7.48
CA LEU A 318 4.01 27.66 -8.36
C LEU A 318 2.96 27.07 -9.32
N ASP A 319 3.15 25.85 -9.79
CA ASP A 319 2.25 25.10 -10.68
C ASP A 319 2.46 23.58 -10.56
N HIS A 320 1.91 23.00 -9.48
CA HIS A 320 1.93 21.56 -9.24
C HIS A 320 1.35 20.71 -10.39
N LYS A 321 0.50 21.27 -11.28
CA LYS A 321 -0.06 20.55 -12.43
C LYS A 321 1.00 20.26 -13.48
N THR A 322 1.95 21.17 -13.66
CA THR A 322 3.15 20.92 -14.48
C THR A 322 4.00 19.81 -13.85
N THR A 323 4.19 19.78 -12.53
CA THR A 323 4.90 18.66 -11.87
C THR A 323 4.18 17.32 -12.10
N LEU A 324 2.86 17.22 -11.89
CA LEU A 324 2.10 15.98 -12.14
C LEU A 324 2.23 15.48 -13.58
N ALA A 325 2.13 16.38 -14.56
CA ALA A 325 2.30 16.02 -15.96
C ALA A 325 3.73 15.52 -16.26
N TYR A 326 4.76 16.11 -15.65
CA TYR A 326 6.14 15.66 -15.86
C TYR A 326 6.52 14.39 -15.11
N LEU A 327 5.95 14.14 -13.92
CA LEU A 327 6.00 12.82 -13.28
C LEU A 327 5.40 11.76 -14.22
N ALA A 328 4.30 12.07 -14.90
CA ALA A 328 3.69 11.21 -15.91
C ALA A 328 4.58 11.04 -17.16
N TYR A 329 5.17 12.12 -17.69
CA TYR A 329 6.03 12.08 -18.88
C TYR A 329 7.32 11.29 -18.63
N LEU A 330 7.96 11.50 -17.49
CA LEU A 330 9.24 10.91 -17.09
C LEU A 330 9.10 9.49 -16.48
N GLY A 331 7.86 9.03 -16.24
CA GLY A 331 7.59 7.64 -15.81
C GLY A 331 7.79 7.38 -14.32
N TYR A 332 7.18 8.20 -13.46
CA TYR A 332 7.12 7.91 -12.02
C TYR A 332 6.51 6.52 -11.75
N PRO A 333 7.17 5.64 -10.98
CA PRO A 333 6.86 4.21 -10.95
C PRO A 333 5.67 3.83 -10.08
N ASN A 334 5.39 4.59 -9.01
CA ASN A 334 4.33 4.25 -8.06
C ASN A 334 2.99 4.87 -8.49
N GLU A 335 1.88 4.19 -8.21
CA GLU A 335 0.53 4.77 -8.32
C GLU A 335 -0.17 4.68 -6.95
N PRO A 336 -0.90 5.72 -6.51
CA PRO A 336 -1.24 6.92 -7.27
C PRO A 336 -0.11 7.96 -7.34
N ARG A 337 0.18 8.46 -8.55
CA ARG A 337 1.24 9.47 -8.84
C ARG A 337 1.13 10.78 -8.05
N THR A 338 0.00 11.02 -7.39
CA THR A 338 -0.20 12.12 -6.45
C THR A 338 0.64 12.02 -5.18
N GLU A 339 1.09 10.82 -4.79
CA GLU A 339 1.98 10.59 -3.63
C GLU A 339 3.36 11.23 -3.76
N ALA A 340 3.81 11.54 -4.98
CA ALA A 340 5.02 12.32 -5.22
C ALA A 340 4.92 13.76 -4.66
N LEU A 341 3.72 14.21 -4.31
CA LEU A 341 3.42 15.55 -3.84
C LEU A 341 2.85 15.54 -2.42
N HIS A 342 3.14 16.59 -1.66
CA HIS A 342 2.64 16.80 -0.30
C HIS A 342 1.85 18.12 -0.20
N ILE A 343 0.59 18.05 0.24
CA ILE A 343 -0.23 19.23 0.51
C ILE A 343 0.10 19.77 1.91
N THR A 344 0.65 20.98 1.97
CA THR A 344 1.04 21.61 3.24
C THR A 344 -0.19 22.03 4.04
N ARG A 345 -0.04 22.12 5.37
CA ARG A 345 -1.05 22.74 6.27
C ARG A 345 -1.41 24.18 5.82
N PRO A 346 -2.64 24.67 6.12
CA PRO A 346 -3.06 26.03 5.74
C PRO A 346 -2.20 27.11 6.40
N ARG A 347 -1.72 28.10 5.63
CA ARG A 347 -0.85 29.21 6.10
C ARG A 347 -1.41 29.94 7.33
N LYS A 348 -2.72 30.15 7.41
CA LYS A 348 -3.41 30.79 8.54
C LYS A 348 -3.31 29.99 9.84
N VAL A 349 -3.08 28.68 9.80
CA VAL A 349 -2.84 27.86 11.00
C VAL A 349 -1.41 28.09 11.48
N ASP A 350 -0.43 28.00 10.59
CA ASP A 350 0.99 28.16 10.92
C ASP A 350 1.31 29.60 11.39
N ARG A 351 0.77 30.63 10.70
CA ARG A 351 0.85 32.04 11.13
C ARG A 351 0.24 32.24 12.53
N ARG A 352 -0.84 31.53 12.89
CA ARG A 352 -1.44 31.58 14.24
C ARG A 352 -0.60 30.87 15.30
N LYS A 353 0.05 29.75 14.96
CA LYS A 353 0.98 29.04 15.86
C LYS A 353 2.33 29.76 16.01
N GLY A 354 2.71 30.58 15.03
CA GLY A 354 3.93 31.38 15.03
C GLY A 354 5.20 30.65 14.60
N LYS A 355 5.08 29.38 14.20
CA LYS A 355 6.15 28.54 13.65
C LYS A 355 5.61 27.81 12.42
N VAL A 356 6.31 27.94 11.29
CA VAL A 356 5.99 27.28 10.02
C VAL A 356 6.91 26.06 9.85
N MET A 357 6.36 24.91 9.47
CA MET A 357 7.10 23.63 9.36
C MET A 357 7.47 23.23 7.93
N ARG A 358 6.98 23.97 6.94
CA ARG A 358 7.19 23.78 5.49
C ARG A 358 8.67 23.79 5.07
N ASN A 359 8.94 23.30 3.86
CA ASN A 359 10.28 23.27 3.27
C ASN A 359 10.48 24.28 2.15
N VAL A 360 9.41 24.73 1.48
CA VAL A 360 9.50 25.67 0.35
C VAL A 360 8.79 26.98 0.70
N PHE A 361 9.50 28.11 0.56
CA PHE A 361 9.01 29.44 0.93
C PHE A 361 8.96 30.40 -0.26
N LEU A 362 7.84 31.11 -0.42
CA LEU A 362 7.67 32.12 -1.48
C LEU A 362 7.95 33.53 -0.95
N CYS A 363 8.87 34.23 -1.59
CA CYS A 363 9.26 35.59 -1.23
C CYS A 363 9.08 36.55 -2.40
N TYR A 364 8.43 37.70 -2.14
CA TYR A 364 8.21 38.75 -3.13
C TYR A 364 9.17 39.91 -2.92
N VAL A 365 9.94 40.24 -3.96
CA VAL A 365 10.99 41.27 -3.94
C VAL A 365 10.47 42.53 -4.65
N CYS A 366 10.14 43.55 -3.87
CA CYS A 366 9.48 44.79 -4.33
C CYS A 366 10.40 46.01 -4.16
N GLY A 367 10.32 47.00 -5.06
CA GLY A 367 11.22 48.15 -5.00
C GLY A 367 11.34 48.94 -6.30
N ALA A 368 11.94 50.14 -6.22
CA ALA A 368 12.03 51.06 -7.35
C ALA A 368 12.81 50.47 -8.56
N ALA A 369 12.61 51.06 -9.74
CA ALA A 369 13.43 50.76 -10.90
C ALA A 369 14.90 51.13 -10.60
N GLY A 370 15.84 50.22 -10.87
CA GLY A 370 17.26 50.42 -10.59
C GLY A 370 17.69 50.15 -9.13
N SER A 371 16.79 49.75 -8.22
CA SER A 371 17.14 49.49 -6.81
C SER A 371 17.92 48.18 -6.54
N GLY A 372 18.35 47.47 -7.58
CA GLY A 372 19.19 46.27 -7.44
C GLY A 372 18.47 44.95 -7.19
N LYS A 373 17.13 44.90 -7.29
CA LYS A 373 16.31 43.67 -7.14
C LYS A 373 16.84 42.48 -7.97
N THR A 374 16.94 42.64 -9.29
CA THR A 374 17.44 41.60 -10.21
C THR A 374 18.87 41.16 -9.87
N SER A 375 19.71 42.06 -9.37
CA SER A 375 21.07 41.71 -8.91
C SER A 375 21.03 40.82 -7.66
N LEU A 376 20.10 41.08 -6.72
CA LEU A 376 19.90 40.27 -5.53
C LEU A 376 19.37 38.87 -5.88
N LEU A 377 18.42 38.76 -6.82
CA LEU A 377 17.94 37.46 -7.33
C LEU A 377 19.07 36.68 -8.02
N ARG A 378 19.85 37.33 -8.88
CA ARG A 378 21.00 36.69 -9.56
C ARG A 378 22.04 36.19 -8.57
N ALA A 379 22.37 36.98 -7.54
CA ALA A 379 23.30 36.58 -6.48
C ALA A 379 22.81 35.34 -5.72
N PHE A 380 21.50 35.24 -5.47
CA PHE A 380 20.90 34.09 -4.80
C PHE A 380 21.01 32.79 -5.62
N ALA A 381 20.85 32.88 -6.94
CA ALA A 381 21.07 31.76 -7.87
C ALA A 381 22.57 31.53 -8.23
N GLY A 382 23.50 32.10 -7.46
CA GLY A 382 24.94 31.97 -7.70
C GLY A 382 25.49 32.68 -8.95
N LYS A 383 24.67 33.45 -9.67
CA LYS A 383 25.04 34.05 -10.96
C LYS A 383 25.88 35.33 -10.75
N PRO A 384 26.90 35.58 -11.61
CA PRO A 384 27.77 36.75 -11.47
C PRO A 384 27.02 38.07 -11.64
N PHE A 385 27.55 39.10 -10.95
CA PHE A 385 27.06 40.47 -11.05
C PHE A 385 27.19 41.01 -12.48
N SER A 386 26.09 41.51 -13.04
CA SER A 386 26.10 42.23 -14.31
C SER A 386 26.10 43.74 -14.07
N PRO A 387 27.01 44.51 -14.67
CA PRO A 387 26.99 45.97 -14.65
C PRO A 387 25.95 46.57 -15.61
N VAL A 388 25.34 45.76 -16.49
CA VAL A 388 24.36 46.20 -17.48
C VAL A 388 22.98 46.26 -16.83
N TYR A 389 22.33 47.43 -16.88
CA TYR A 389 20.97 47.58 -16.39
C TYR A 389 19.93 47.17 -17.43
N GLU A 390 19.18 46.11 -17.13
CA GLU A 390 18.00 45.69 -17.90
C GLU A 390 16.72 45.91 -17.09
N PRO A 391 15.73 46.67 -17.61
CA PRO A 391 14.43 46.79 -16.95
C PRO A 391 13.65 45.46 -16.93
N THR A 392 13.17 45.07 -15.75
CA THR A 392 12.29 43.91 -15.54
C THR A 392 10.97 44.07 -16.31
N LYS A 393 10.81 43.34 -17.44
CA LYS A 393 9.61 43.44 -18.32
C LYS A 393 8.50 42.44 -17.98
N LYS A 394 8.86 41.27 -17.45
CA LYS A 394 7.97 40.17 -17.06
C LYS A 394 8.25 39.81 -15.59
N MET A 395 7.42 38.97 -14.98
CA MET A 395 7.77 38.29 -13.73
C MET A 395 9.06 37.49 -13.93
N ASN A 396 9.95 37.51 -12.95
CA ASN A 396 11.20 36.77 -12.92
C ASN A 396 11.27 36.02 -11.58
N SER A 397 11.61 34.73 -11.63
CA SER A 397 11.62 33.85 -10.45
C SER A 397 12.94 33.12 -10.39
N VAL A 398 13.55 33.05 -9.21
CA VAL A 398 14.75 32.26 -8.96
C VAL A 398 14.57 31.41 -7.71
N VAL A 399 15.26 30.28 -7.64
CA VAL A 399 15.21 29.34 -6.52
C VAL A 399 16.58 28.74 -6.23
N ASN A 400 16.87 28.60 -4.94
CA ASN A 400 18.04 27.93 -4.40
C ASN A 400 17.68 27.42 -2.99
N SER A 401 18.48 26.52 -2.44
CA SER A 401 18.36 26.10 -1.05
C SER A 401 19.16 27.00 -0.09
N VAL A 402 18.77 26.96 1.19
CA VAL A 402 19.32 27.73 2.30
C VAL A 402 19.31 26.81 3.53
N ASP A 403 20.48 26.57 4.11
CA ASP A 403 20.60 25.80 5.35
C ASP A 403 20.18 26.65 6.55
N ILE A 404 19.22 26.16 7.35
CA ILE A 404 18.82 26.74 8.63
C ILE A 404 18.79 25.65 9.69
N ASP A 405 19.52 25.85 10.79
CA ASP A 405 19.60 24.94 11.94
C ASP A 405 19.93 23.48 11.57
N GLY A 406 20.68 23.26 10.50
CA GLY A 406 21.03 21.93 9.98
C GLY A 406 19.94 21.28 9.10
N SER A 407 18.92 22.03 8.71
CA SER A 407 17.89 21.60 7.75
C SER A 407 17.95 22.42 6.48
N GLU A 408 17.96 21.76 5.32
CA GLU A 408 17.88 22.41 4.02
C GLU A 408 16.45 22.95 3.79
N LYS A 409 16.33 24.20 3.32
CA LYS A 409 15.06 24.84 2.96
C LYS A 409 15.15 25.52 1.61
N TYR A 410 14.12 25.40 0.77
CA TYR A 410 14.06 26.03 -0.54
C TYR A 410 13.39 27.41 -0.44
N LEU A 411 14.03 28.43 -0.99
CA LEU A 411 13.51 29.79 -1.03
C LEU A 411 13.29 30.20 -2.49
N VAL A 412 12.08 30.62 -2.83
CA VAL A 412 11.70 31.11 -4.16
C VAL A 412 11.59 32.63 -4.10
N LEU A 413 12.46 33.35 -4.82
CA LEU A 413 12.41 34.80 -4.92
C LEU A 413 11.73 35.21 -6.23
N GLN A 414 10.63 35.97 -6.15
CA GLN A 414 9.97 36.55 -7.32
C GLN A 414 10.08 38.07 -7.33
N GLU A 415 10.52 38.63 -8.46
CA GLU A 415 10.38 40.06 -8.77
C GLU A 415 9.39 40.28 -9.91
N PHE A 416 8.75 41.46 -9.91
CA PHE A 416 7.72 41.81 -10.87
C PHE A 416 8.16 42.98 -11.75
N GLY A 417 7.86 42.91 -13.05
CA GLY A 417 7.88 44.09 -13.91
C GLY A 417 6.79 45.09 -13.52
N SER A 418 7.02 46.38 -13.76
CA SER A 418 6.16 47.48 -13.25
C SER A 418 4.66 47.37 -13.55
N LYS A 419 4.29 46.73 -14.67
CA LYS A 419 2.89 46.44 -15.01
C LYS A 419 2.28 45.36 -14.10
N TYR A 420 3.05 44.32 -13.81
CA TYR A 420 2.62 43.14 -13.05
C TYR A 420 2.68 43.37 -11.54
N GLU A 421 3.63 44.19 -11.05
CA GLU A 421 3.75 44.52 -9.61
C GLU A 421 2.43 45.08 -9.05
N ALA A 422 1.86 46.08 -9.73
CA ALA A 422 0.58 46.67 -9.34
C ALA A 422 -0.62 45.71 -9.50
N GLU A 423 -0.54 44.70 -10.38
CA GLU A 423 -1.61 43.70 -10.54
C GLU A 423 -1.54 42.65 -9.41
N THR A 424 -0.35 42.13 -9.13
CA THR A 424 -0.09 41.17 -8.06
C THR A 424 -0.45 41.76 -6.69
N LEU A 425 0.06 42.95 -6.37
CA LEU A 425 -0.14 43.56 -5.05
C LEU A 425 -1.57 44.05 -4.78
N ARG A 426 -2.42 44.17 -5.81
CA ARG A 426 -3.86 44.47 -5.67
C ARG A 426 -4.72 43.25 -5.37
N SER A 427 -4.19 42.04 -5.54
CA SER A 427 -4.95 40.80 -5.43
C SER A 427 -4.62 40.08 -4.13
N PRO A 428 -5.52 40.08 -3.12
CA PRO A 428 -5.31 39.33 -1.89
C PRO A 428 -4.97 37.85 -2.15
N LYS A 429 -5.63 37.23 -3.14
CA LYS A 429 -5.35 35.85 -3.57
C LYS A 429 -3.92 35.62 -4.07
N LYS A 430 -3.21 36.66 -4.54
CA LYS A 430 -1.80 36.56 -4.96
C LYS A 430 -0.87 36.93 -3.80
N THR A 431 -1.20 37.98 -3.02
CA THR A 431 -0.36 38.41 -1.89
C THR A 431 -0.39 37.42 -0.71
N ASP A 432 -1.51 36.73 -0.47
CA ASP A 432 -1.63 35.72 0.58
C ASP A 432 -0.72 34.49 0.35
N LEU A 433 -0.32 34.22 -0.90
CA LEU A 433 0.61 33.14 -1.25
C LEU A 433 2.04 33.41 -0.75
N ALA A 434 2.42 34.70 -0.68
CA ALA A 434 3.74 35.10 -0.24
C ALA A 434 3.92 34.91 1.27
N ASP A 435 5.06 34.34 1.64
CA ASP A 435 5.44 34.09 3.02
C ASP A 435 6.25 35.25 3.59
N VAL A 436 7.03 35.95 2.74
CA VAL A 436 7.84 37.13 3.10
C VAL A 436 7.81 38.19 1.99
N MET A 437 7.67 39.45 2.39
CA MET A 437 7.88 40.63 1.54
C MET A 437 9.26 41.22 1.79
N VAL A 438 10.08 41.32 0.75
CA VAL A 438 11.40 41.99 0.80
C VAL A 438 11.28 43.32 0.07
N TYR A 439 11.36 44.42 0.83
CA TYR A 439 11.39 45.77 0.28
C TYR A 439 12.83 46.23 0.05
N VAL A 440 13.18 46.41 -1.22
CA VAL A 440 14.54 46.74 -1.67
C VAL A 440 14.63 48.22 -2.07
N HIS A 441 15.43 48.98 -1.33
CA HIS A 441 15.79 50.35 -1.69
C HIS A 441 17.30 50.47 -1.94
N ASP A 442 17.67 51.48 -2.72
CA ASP A 442 19.05 51.82 -3.03
C ASP A 442 19.57 52.79 -1.96
N SER A 443 20.66 52.46 -1.29
CA SER A 443 21.25 53.33 -0.26
C SER A 443 21.81 54.65 -0.82
N SER A 444 22.12 54.71 -2.11
CA SER A 444 22.65 55.88 -2.81
C SER A 444 21.58 56.75 -3.52
N ASP A 445 20.40 56.21 -3.84
CA ASP A 445 19.29 57.02 -4.36
C ASP A 445 18.42 57.56 -3.21
N THR A 446 18.42 58.89 -3.09
CA THR A 446 17.61 59.66 -2.14
C THR A 446 16.09 59.39 -2.20
N ASN A 447 15.54 58.88 -3.31
CA ASN A 447 14.09 58.71 -3.47
C ASN A 447 13.63 57.25 -3.30
N SER A 448 14.51 56.27 -3.45
CA SER A 448 14.17 54.85 -3.54
C SER A 448 13.42 54.31 -2.31
N PHE A 449 13.73 54.80 -1.10
CA PHE A 449 13.02 54.40 0.12
C PHE A 449 11.55 54.89 0.15
N SER A 450 11.29 56.08 -0.40
CA SER A 450 9.91 56.62 -0.45
C SER A 450 8.98 55.71 -1.27
N TYR A 451 9.51 55.08 -2.32
CA TYR A 451 8.76 54.19 -3.20
C TYR A 451 8.19 52.97 -2.44
N ILE A 452 9.05 52.26 -1.69
CA ILE A 452 8.64 51.08 -0.92
C ILE A 452 7.74 51.43 0.26
N SER A 453 7.95 52.57 0.91
CA SER A 453 7.07 53.07 1.98
C SER A 453 5.65 53.35 1.46
N ASN A 454 5.55 53.99 0.29
CA ASN A 454 4.27 54.29 -0.36
C ASN A 454 3.58 53.01 -0.87
N LEU A 455 4.32 52.09 -1.49
CA LEU A 455 3.82 50.83 -2.03
C LEU A 455 3.25 49.92 -0.93
N ARG A 456 3.93 49.79 0.23
CA ARG A 456 3.40 49.06 1.40
C ARG A 456 2.06 49.62 1.87
N GLN A 457 1.97 50.95 2.00
CA GLN A 457 0.78 51.64 2.50
C GLN A 457 -0.38 51.58 1.50
N GLN A 458 -0.11 51.80 0.20
CA GLN A 458 -1.09 51.82 -0.87
C GLN A 458 -1.87 50.49 -0.98
N TYR A 459 -1.20 49.36 -0.76
CA TYR A 459 -1.76 48.02 -0.90
C TYR A 459 -2.06 47.31 0.43
N SER A 460 -1.92 47.99 1.57
CA SER A 460 -2.25 47.45 2.92
C SER A 460 -1.52 46.13 3.26
N LEU A 461 -0.23 46.06 2.93
CA LEU A 461 0.58 44.83 2.97
C LEU A 461 1.10 44.46 4.38
N ASP A 462 0.58 45.10 5.44
CA ASP A 462 0.99 44.93 6.84
C ASP A 462 0.69 43.53 7.43
N HIS A 463 -0.05 42.69 6.71
CA HIS A 463 -0.41 41.33 7.11
C HIS A 463 0.63 40.27 6.73
N ILE A 464 1.70 40.68 6.01
CA ILE A 464 2.75 39.78 5.51
C ILE A 464 4.08 40.07 6.23
N PRO A 465 4.80 39.04 6.72
CA PRO A 465 6.14 39.19 7.28
C PRO A 465 7.06 39.97 6.34
N THR A 466 7.83 40.90 6.87
CA THR A 466 8.52 41.92 6.06
C THR A 466 9.99 42.07 6.45
N LEU A 467 10.86 42.13 5.45
CA LEU A 467 12.26 42.54 5.56
C LEU A 467 12.52 43.80 4.71
N PHE A 468 13.34 44.72 5.23
CA PHE A 468 13.86 45.86 4.47
C PHE A 468 15.33 45.61 4.12
N VAL A 469 15.71 45.87 2.88
CA VAL A 469 17.07 45.67 2.36
C VAL A 469 17.56 46.95 1.70
N ALA A 470 18.73 47.43 2.12
CA ALA A 470 19.43 48.58 1.57
C ALA A 470 20.57 48.09 0.65
N THR A 471 20.37 48.18 -0.66
CA THR A 471 21.36 47.73 -1.65
C THR A 471 22.41 48.79 -1.95
N LYS A 472 23.47 48.36 -2.65
CA LYS A 472 24.59 49.19 -3.12
C LYS A 472 25.35 49.87 -1.99
N SER A 473 25.56 49.13 -0.88
CA SER A 473 26.38 49.59 0.24
C SER A 473 27.87 49.82 -0.10
N ASP A 474 28.27 49.56 -1.35
CA ASP A 474 29.56 49.95 -1.93
C ASP A 474 29.60 51.40 -2.45
N LEU A 475 28.47 52.11 -2.42
CA LEU A 475 28.33 53.51 -2.81
C LEU A 475 28.11 54.42 -1.60
N ASP A 476 28.29 55.73 -1.78
CA ASP A 476 28.07 56.73 -0.73
C ASP A 476 26.60 56.71 -0.24
N LEU A 477 26.42 56.60 1.07
CA LEU A 477 25.11 56.59 1.73
C LEU A 477 24.40 57.95 1.56
N ALA A 478 23.29 57.95 0.85
CA ALA A 478 22.47 59.13 0.61
C ALA A 478 21.33 59.27 1.63
N GLN A 479 21.14 60.48 2.15
CA GLN A 479 20.02 60.80 3.03
C GLN A 479 18.69 60.65 2.28
N GLN A 480 17.79 59.82 2.81
CA GLN A 480 16.54 59.48 2.14
C GLN A 480 15.50 60.60 2.30
N ARG A 481 14.85 60.96 1.18
CA ARG A 481 13.77 61.95 1.08
C ARG A 481 12.44 61.35 1.50
N HIS A 482 12.34 61.06 2.79
CA HIS A 482 11.17 60.51 3.44
C HIS A 482 11.01 61.18 4.82
N GLU A 483 9.81 61.15 5.40
CA GLU A 483 9.50 61.82 6.68
C GLU A 483 10.43 61.39 7.84
N VAL A 484 10.93 60.16 7.75
CA VAL A 484 11.94 59.58 8.65
C VAL A 484 12.93 58.73 7.87
N GLN A 485 14.14 58.59 8.39
CA GLN A 485 15.16 57.70 7.81
C GLN A 485 14.78 56.22 7.97
N PRO A 486 15.34 55.31 7.14
CA PRO A 486 14.92 53.91 7.06
C PRO A 486 14.98 53.15 8.39
N ASP A 487 16.03 53.35 9.18
CA ASP A 487 16.22 52.70 10.48
C ASP A 487 15.14 53.12 11.49
N VAL A 488 14.80 54.42 11.54
CA VAL A 488 13.73 54.98 12.36
C VAL A 488 12.36 54.48 11.90
N TYR A 489 12.16 54.34 10.58
CA TYR A 489 10.92 53.79 10.02
C TYR A 489 10.69 52.34 10.44
N CYS A 490 11.69 51.47 10.26
CA CYS A 490 11.59 50.06 10.65
C CYS A 490 11.35 49.90 12.16
N ARG A 491 12.08 50.64 13.00
CA ARG A 491 11.87 50.63 14.46
C ARG A 491 10.45 51.08 14.86
N ARG A 492 9.86 52.07 14.18
CA ARG A 492 8.47 52.49 14.42
C ARG A 492 7.43 51.42 14.05
N LEU A 493 7.78 50.49 13.17
CA LEU A 493 6.96 49.33 12.81
C LEU A 493 7.26 48.09 13.67
N GLY A 494 8.17 48.17 14.65
CA GLY A 494 8.62 47.03 15.43
C GLY A 494 9.49 46.04 14.66
N LEU A 495 10.05 46.45 13.51
CA LEU A 495 10.86 45.63 12.61
C LEU A 495 12.36 45.86 12.85
N GLN A 496 13.17 44.88 12.44
CA GLN A 496 14.62 45.04 12.32
C GLN A 496 14.99 46.17 11.34
N VAL A 497 16.10 46.85 11.60
CA VAL A 497 16.64 47.89 10.70
C VAL A 497 17.05 47.28 9.34
N PRO A 498 17.12 48.07 8.25
CA PRO A 498 17.40 47.52 6.93
C PRO A 498 18.75 46.80 6.84
N VAL A 499 18.74 45.59 6.30
CA VAL A 499 19.97 44.81 6.05
C VAL A 499 20.71 45.46 4.89
N SER A 500 21.95 45.87 5.13
CA SER A 500 22.77 46.57 4.12
C SER A 500 23.59 45.57 3.31
N VAL A 501 23.44 45.59 1.97
CA VAL A 501 24.04 44.61 1.07
C VAL A 501 24.67 45.24 -0.18
N SER A 502 25.72 44.61 -0.70
CA SER A 502 26.33 44.95 -1.99
C SER A 502 26.67 43.68 -2.76
N VAL A 503 25.87 43.41 -3.80
CA VAL A 503 26.09 42.26 -4.72
C VAL A 503 27.42 42.41 -5.46
N LYS A 504 27.81 43.64 -5.80
CA LYS A 504 29.03 43.95 -6.54
C LYS A 504 30.31 43.66 -5.72
N THR A 505 30.25 43.73 -4.39
CA THR A 505 31.39 43.44 -3.49
C THR A 505 31.22 42.13 -2.70
N GLY A 506 30.19 41.34 -2.99
CA GLY A 506 29.89 40.07 -2.29
C GLY A 506 29.40 40.23 -0.84
N GLN A 507 29.13 41.45 -0.38
CA GLN A 507 28.70 41.73 1.00
C GLN A 507 27.20 41.44 1.16
N MET A 508 26.84 40.18 1.42
CA MET A 508 25.45 39.71 1.49
C MET A 508 24.80 39.73 2.88
N ALA A 509 25.58 39.86 3.95
CA ALA A 509 25.09 39.97 5.34
C ALA A 509 24.01 38.93 5.70
N ASP A 510 24.19 37.69 5.22
CA ASP A 510 23.32 36.53 5.40
C ASP A 510 21.83 36.80 5.10
N VAL A 511 21.56 37.72 4.17
CA VAL A 511 20.20 38.21 3.86
C VAL A 511 19.23 37.08 3.48
N PHE A 512 19.69 36.03 2.80
CA PHE A 512 18.85 34.88 2.42
C PHE A 512 18.49 33.99 3.61
N HIS A 513 19.45 33.74 4.52
CA HIS A 513 19.19 33.09 5.81
C HIS A 513 18.20 33.92 6.64
N ALA A 514 18.35 35.25 6.66
CA ALA A 514 17.41 36.13 7.35
C ALA A 514 15.99 36.08 6.74
N ILE A 515 15.84 36.06 5.41
CA ILE A 515 14.54 35.90 4.73
C ILE A 515 13.89 34.57 5.12
N CYS A 516 14.61 33.45 5.03
CA CYS A 516 14.04 32.13 5.33
C CYS A 516 13.77 31.96 6.85
N SER A 517 14.60 32.54 7.72
CA SER A 517 14.33 32.62 9.18
C SER A 517 13.03 33.35 9.50
N ILE A 518 12.74 34.46 8.79
CA ILE A 518 11.48 35.20 8.89
C ILE A 518 10.30 34.36 8.39
N ALA A 519 10.48 33.64 7.28
CA ALA A 519 9.44 32.78 6.72
C ALA A 519 9.04 31.65 7.68
N MET A 520 10.03 31.08 8.40
CA MET A 520 9.81 30.08 9.45
C MET A 520 9.19 30.65 10.73
N ASN A 521 9.52 31.89 11.10
CA ASN A 521 9.10 32.55 12.35
C ASN A 521 8.44 33.92 12.11
N PRO A 522 7.26 33.95 11.48
CA PRO A 522 6.69 35.17 10.87
C PRO A 522 6.35 36.30 11.86
N ASN A 523 6.00 35.95 13.11
CA ASN A 523 5.36 36.88 14.05
C ASN A 523 6.24 38.05 14.50
N SER A 524 7.56 37.91 14.49
CA SER A 524 8.51 38.97 14.86
C SER A 524 8.75 39.99 13.73
N ALA A 525 8.35 39.67 12.50
CA ALA A 525 8.59 40.48 11.30
C ALA A 525 7.30 41.10 10.71
N LEU A 526 6.19 41.06 11.44
CA LEU A 526 4.92 41.70 11.02
C LEU A 526 4.92 43.21 11.33
N PRO A 527 4.66 44.10 10.35
CA PRO A 527 4.57 45.53 10.57
C PRO A 527 3.52 45.93 11.63
N GLY A 528 3.99 46.43 12.78
CA GLY A 528 3.18 46.79 13.94
C GLY A 528 3.22 45.80 15.11
N GLY A 529 4.00 44.71 14.98
CA GLY A 529 4.25 43.74 16.05
C GLY A 529 3.05 42.84 16.42
N SER A 530 3.26 41.99 17.42
CA SER A 530 2.30 40.96 17.86
C SER A 530 0.97 41.53 18.39
N ASP A 531 0.93 42.79 18.82
CA ASP A 531 -0.29 43.45 19.29
C ASP A 531 -1.40 43.50 18.22
N ARG A 532 -1.05 43.52 16.92
CA ARG A 532 -2.03 43.45 15.82
C ARG A 532 -2.50 42.03 15.49
N ALA A 533 -1.78 40.99 15.91
CA ALA A 533 -2.11 39.59 15.59
C ALA A 533 -3.29 39.03 16.41
N LEU A 534 -3.57 39.60 17.58
CA LEU A 534 -4.70 39.21 18.43
C LEU A 534 -6.00 39.91 18.02
N THR A 535 -6.92 39.14 17.43
CA THR A 535 -8.30 39.59 17.16
C THR A 535 -8.98 40.07 18.46
N ALA A 536 -9.92 41.03 18.36
CA ALA A 536 -10.62 41.58 19.53
C ALA A 536 -11.26 40.50 20.43
N ALA A 537 -11.77 39.42 19.83
CA ALA A 537 -12.30 38.26 20.56
C ALA A 537 -11.23 37.49 21.36
N ALA A 538 -9.99 37.41 20.87
CA ALA A 538 -8.88 36.80 21.60
C ALA A 538 -8.47 37.66 22.82
N ARG A 539 -8.36 38.98 22.64
CA ARG A 539 -8.12 39.92 23.75
C ARG A 539 -9.19 39.81 24.84
N LEU A 540 -10.46 39.67 24.46
CA LEU A 540 -11.57 39.46 25.38
C LEU A 540 -11.45 38.13 26.15
N ARG A 541 -11.10 37.02 25.48
CA ARG A 541 -10.86 35.73 26.15
C ARG A 541 -9.70 35.80 27.14
N THR A 542 -8.57 36.40 26.76
CA THR A 542 -7.42 36.56 27.67
C THR A 542 -7.79 37.41 28.89
N TYR A 543 -8.54 38.50 28.71
CA TYR A 543 -9.07 39.29 29.83
C TYR A 543 -10.00 38.46 30.73
N ILE A 544 -10.93 37.69 30.17
CA ILE A 544 -11.83 36.82 30.94
C ILE A 544 -11.02 35.80 31.75
N THR A 545 -10.04 35.13 31.14
CA THR A 545 -9.19 34.12 31.82
C THR A 545 -8.33 34.74 32.94
N VAL A 546 -7.76 35.93 32.72
CA VAL A 546 -7.02 36.64 33.78
C VAL A 546 -7.95 37.06 34.93
N CYS A 547 -9.17 37.52 34.60
CA CYS A 547 -10.18 37.87 35.61
C CYS A 547 -10.68 36.64 36.41
N THR A 548 -10.86 35.47 35.80
CA THR A 548 -11.26 34.26 36.54
C THR A 548 -10.13 33.70 37.41
N VAL A 549 -8.88 33.77 36.98
CA VAL A 549 -7.72 33.37 37.82
C VAL A 549 -7.59 34.30 39.05
N LEU A 550 -7.68 35.63 38.85
CA LEU A 550 -7.65 36.59 39.96
C LEU A 550 -8.87 36.47 40.88
N GLY A 551 -10.07 36.20 40.33
CA GLY A 551 -11.28 35.94 41.11
C GLY A 551 -11.20 34.65 41.93
N GLY A 552 -10.63 33.59 41.37
CA GLY A 552 -10.44 32.30 42.05
C GLY A 552 -9.52 32.39 43.27
N LEU A 553 -8.45 33.20 43.19
CA LEU A 553 -7.54 33.46 44.32
C LEU A 553 -8.26 34.18 45.48
N GLY A 554 -9.22 35.07 45.19
CA GLY A 554 -10.06 35.70 46.20
C GLY A 554 -10.97 34.71 46.95
N ALA A 555 -11.59 33.76 46.23
CA ALA A 555 -12.44 32.74 46.83
C ALA A 555 -11.65 31.74 47.71
N GLY A 556 -10.43 31.36 47.28
CA GLY A 556 -9.55 30.47 48.03
C GLY A 556 -9.13 31.03 49.40
N LEU A 557 -8.87 32.33 49.50
CA LEU A 557 -8.55 32.99 50.77
C LEU A 557 -9.71 32.97 51.77
N ILE A 558 -10.94 33.18 51.32
CA ILE A 558 -12.15 33.17 52.18
C ILE A 558 -12.40 31.75 52.72
N LEU A 559 -12.29 30.73 51.87
CA LEU A 559 -12.40 29.32 52.30
C LEU A 559 -11.26 28.90 53.26
N GLY A 560 -10.05 29.43 53.07
CA GLY A 560 -8.90 29.18 53.94
C GLY A 560 -9.08 29.70 55.36
N VAL A 561 -9.71 30.87 55.53
CA VAL A 561 -10.01 31.45 56.85
C VAL A 561 -11.07 30.64 57.59
N ILE A 562 -12.15 30.25 56.92
CA ILE A 562 -13.20 29.39 57.50
C ILE A 562 -12.61 28.05 57.95
N ARG A 563 -11.73 27.44 57.15
CA ARG A 563 -11.09 26.15 57.46
C ARG A 563 -10.07 26.21 58.61
N LYS A 564 -9.55 27.39 58.97
CA LYS A 564 -8.75 27.60 60.19
C LYS A 564 -9.58 27.79 61.45
N SER A 565 -10.79 28.37 61.35
CA SER A 565 -11.64 28.65 62.52
C SER A 565 -12.32 27.42 63.13
N VAL A 566 -12.38 26.28 62.42
CA VAL A 566 -13.10 25.06 62.85
C VAL A 566 -12.15 23.98 63.42
N ARG A 567 -10.83 24.19 63.40
CA ARG A 567 -9.84 23.16 63.75
C ARG A 567 -9.26 23.26 65.18
N SER A 568 -9.91 24.03 66.06
CA SER A 568 -9.45 24.29 67.44
C SER A 568 -10.05 23.36 68.50
N ASP A 569 -11.32 22.95 68.38
CA ASP A 569 -12.12 22.54 69.56
C ASP A 569 -12.43 21.02 69.67
N TYR A 570 -11.72 20.17 68.93
CA TYR A 570 -11.87 18.70 69.03
C TYR A 570 -10.56 17.98 69.36
N ARG A 571 -9.96 18.31 70.51
CA ARG A 571 -8.88 17.54 71.16
C ARG A 571 -9.21 17.02 72.57
N HIS A 572 -10.46 17.15 73.01
CA HIS A 572 -10.91 16.73 74.36
C HIS A 572 -12.03 15.67 74.38
N LEU A 573 -12.26 14.95 73.27
CA LEU A 573 -13.32 13.94 73.18
C LEU A 573 -12.86 12.51 72.80
N GLU A 574 -11.57 12.29 72.47
CA GLU A 574 -11.04 10.94 72.19
C GLU A 574 -10.68 10.13 73.45
N GLU A 575 -10.56 10.77 74.62
CA GLU A 575 -10.23 10.07 75.88
C GLU A 575 -11.48 9.54 76.63
N ALA A 576 -12.68 10.06 76.34
CA ALA A 576 -13.91 9.69 77.05
C ALA A 576 -14.56 8.38 76.55
N TRP A 577 -14.38 8.02 75.27
CA TRP A 577 -15.03 6.84 74.67
C TRP A 577 -14.28 5.51 74.88
N ARG A 578 -13.04 5.55 75.40
CA ARG A 578 -12.25 4.35 75.69
C ARG A 578 -12.60 3.65 77.02
N GLN A 579 -13.59 4.14 77.79
CA GLN A 579 -13.84 3.65 79.15
C GLN A 579 -15.28 3.22 79.51
N ALA A 580 -16.26 3.30 78.60
CA ALA A 580 -17.65 3.02 78.99
C ALA A 580 -18.55 2.41 77.90
N SER A 581 -18.37 1.12 77.59
CA SER A 581 -19.50 0.22 77.26
C SER A 581 -19.08 -1.24 77.11
N ALA A 582 -18.48 -1.82 78.16
CA ALA A 582 -18.73 -3.23 78.41
C ALA A 582 -20.13 -3.38 79.04
N ILE A 583 -20.95 -4.25 78.45
CA ILE A 583 -22.01 -5.03 79.14
C ILE A 583 -23.29 -4.28 79.58
N GLN A 584 -24.42 -5.00 79.46
CA GLN A 584 -25.77 -4.76 80.02
C GLN A 584 -26.62 -3.62 79.43
N LYS A 585 -27.61 -3.96 78.61
CA LYS A 585 -29.00 -4.37 79.01
C LYS A 585 -29.78 -3.22 79.70
N ALA A 586 -30.80 -2.68 79.02
CA ALA A 586 -32.21 -3.06 79.26
C ALA A 586 -33.26 -2.14 78.59
N LYS A 587 -34.35 -2.77 78.11
CA LYS A 587 -35.76 -2.32 78.14
C LYS A 587 -36.25 -1.10 77.30
N ARG A 588 -36.97 -1.45 76.22
CA ARG A 588 -38.31 -0.95 75.79
C ARG A 588 -39.27 -0.69 76.99
N PRO A 589 -40.32 0.18 76.92
CA PRO A 589 -41.52 0.09 76.03
C PRO A 589 -42.03 1.47 75.50
N TYR A 590 -43.20 1.74 74.87
CA TYR A 590 -44.47 1.04 74.48
C TYR A 590 -44.82 1.38 72.99
N ALA A 591 -45.66 0.64 72.23
CA ALA A 591 -47.15 0.61 72.06
C ALA A 591 -47.80 1.96 71.66
N LEU A 592 -48.80 2.07 70.77
CA LEU A 592 -49.86 1.17 70.24
C LEU A 592 -50.06 1.40 68.70
N GLN A 593 -51.06 0.89 67.97
CA GLN A 593 -51.58 -0.49 67.72
C GLN A 593 -52.79 -0.41 66.76
N LEU A 594 -52.88 -1.23 65.68
CA LEU A 594 -54.09 -1.94 65.18
C LEU A 594 -53.87 -2.66 63.81
N SER A 595 -54.56 -3.78 63.60
CA SER A 595 -54.51 -4.69 62.43
C SER A 595 -55.92 -4.95 61.86
N PRO A 596 -56.08 -5.78 60.81
CA PRO A 596 -56.32 -7.22 61.04
C PRO A 596 -55.64 -8.20 60.05
N LEU A 597 -55.65 -9.50 60.41
CA LEU A 597 -55.19 -10.66 59.63
C LEU A 597 -56.37 -11.39 58.94
N PRO A 598 -56.09 -12.42 58.11
CA PRO A 598 -56.32 -13.78 58.63
C PRO A 598 -55.27 -14.87 58.24
N ILE A 599 -54.90 -15.69 59.25
CA ILE A 599 -54.81 -17.18 59.26
C ILE A 599 -53.94 -17.87 58.16
N GLN A 600 -52.71 -18.38 58.40
CA GLN A 600 -52.23 -19.52 59.26
C GLN A 600 -52.63 -20.94 58.76
N HIS A 601 -51.86 -22.04 58.88
CA HIS A 601 -50.47 -22.29 59.34
C HIS A 601 -50.01 -23.70 58.88
N THR A 602 -48.74 -23.88 58.50
CA THR A 602 -47.94 -25.10 58.76
C THR A 602 -46.48 -24.71 58.97
N THR A 603 -45.72 -25.49 59.76
CA THR A 603 -44.53 -24.95 60.45
C THR A 603 -43.49 -26.01 60.81
N ARG A 604 -42.19 -25.70 60.60
CA ARG A 604 -41.03 -26.20 61.37
C ARG A 604 -40.79 -27.74 61.33
N LEU A 605 -39.70 -28.34 61.83
CA LEU A 605 -38.50 -27.93 62.58
C LEU A 605 -37.44 -29.02 62.35
N LEU A 606 -36.13 -28.76 62.52
CA LEU A 606 -35.19 -29.75 63.08
C LEU A 606 -33.87 -29.09 63.53
N PHE A 607 -33.30 -29.62 64.61
CA PHE A 607 -32.14 -29.07 65.32
C PHE A 607 -31.57 -30.18 66.22
N LEU A 608 -30.24 -30.42 66.18
CA LEU A 608 -29.44 -31.32 67.06
C LEU A 608 -29.76 -32.85 66.96
N LEU A 609 -28.84 -33.82 67.21
CA LEU A 609 -27.61 -33.86 68.03
C LEU A 609 -26.70 -35.10 67.66
N PHE A 610 -25.48 -35.15 68.23
CA PHE A 610 -24.59 -36.33 68.52
C PHE A 610 -23.38 -36.74 67.61
N HIS A 611 -22.17 -36.45 68.15
CA HIS A 611 -20.92 -37.26 68.25
C HIS A 611 -19.73 -37.22 67.23
N ILE A 612 -18.54 -37.43 67.84
CA ILE A 612 -17.09 -37.39 67.51
C ILE A 612 -16.47 -38.61 68.28
N PRO A 613 -15.23 -39.19 68.09
CA PRO A 613 -14.02 -38.87 67.27
C PRO A 613 -13.74 -39.99 66.19
N ALA A 614 -12.56 -40.33 65.65
CA ALA A 614 -11.10 -40.04 65.81
C ALA A 614 -10.40 -40.10 64.40
N ILE A 615 -9.23 -39.52 64.08
CA ILE A 615 -7.82 -39.54 64.58
C ILE A 615 -7.09 -40.90 64.46
N MET A 616 -6.21 -41.05 63.45
CA MET A 616 -4.74 -41.25 63.62
C MET A 616 -3.98 -41.21 62.28
N ASP A 617 -2.73 -40.74 62.37
CA ASP A 617 -1.78 -40.30 61.34
C ASP A 617 -0.96 -41.39 60.60
N GLU A 618 0.03 -40.91 59.82
CA GLU A 618 1.33 -41.52 59.42
C GLU A 618 1.48 -42.28 58.06
N ASP A 619 2.21 -41.62 57.15
CA ASP A 619 3.48 -42.01 56.53
C ASP A 619 3.64 -42.88 55.24
N MET A 620 4.34 -42.26 54.28
CA MET A 620 5.56 -42.70 53.54
C MET A 620 5.52 -43.68 52.33
N ASP A 621 6.38 -43.32 51.36
CA ASP A 621 7.19 -44.10 50.39
C ASP A 621 6.63 -44.72 49.07
N PHE A 622 7.22 -44.21 47.97
CA PHE A 622 8.01 -44.92 46.94
C PHE A 622 7.66 -46.39 46.57
N ASP A 623 7.33 -46.68 45.29
CA ASP A 623 8.30 -47.09 44.25
C ASP A 623 7.65 -47.67 42.96
N SER A 624 8.48 -47.82 41.93
CA SER A 624 8.35 -48.41 40.60
C SER A 624 7.48 -49.67 40.37
N GLY A 625 7.01 -49.85 39.12
CA GLY A 625 6.53 -51.15 38.64
C GLY A 625 5.65 -51.16 37.37
N ALA A 626 6.25 -51.24 36.19
CA ALA A 626 5.61 -51.87 35.01
C ALA A 626 6.01 -53.36 34.98
N PRO A 627 5.14 -54.30 34.54
CA PRO A 627 5.19 -54.68 33.11
C PRO A 627 3.90 -55.26 32.46
N ALA A 628 3.84 -55.09 31.13
CA ALA A 628 3.32 -56.00 30.07
C ALA A 628 1.98 -56.79 30.18
N PHE A 629 1.07 -56.47 29.24
CA PHE A 629 0.28 -57.34 28.32
C PHE A 629 -0.05 -58.82 28.69
N PRO A 630 -1.30 -59.31 28.48
CA PRO A 630 -1.74 -59.62 27.09
C PRO A 630 -3.24 -59.52 26.72
N GLN A 631 -3.46 -59.18 25.43
CA GLN A 631 -4.46 -59.68 24.47
C GLN A 631 -5.98 -59.64 24.73
N GLN A 632 -6.69 -59.01 23.77
CA GLN A 632 -8.14 -59.05 23.55
C GLN A 632 -8.63 -60.43 23.09
N PRO A 633 -9.95 -60.72 23.16
CA PRO A 633 -10.81 -60.57 21.96
C PRO A 633 -12.27 -60.14 22.31
N PRO A 634 -13.21 -60.05 21.35
CA PRO A 634 -13.31 -58.96 20.38
C PRO A 634 -14.64 -58.17 20.50
N MET A 635 -14.67 -56.96 19.93
CA MET A 635 -15.88 -56.16 19.79
C MET A 635 -16.92 -56.82 18.87
N GLU A 636 -18.20 -56.77 19.26
CA GLU A 636 -19.25 -56.26 18.39
C GLU A 636 -20.52 -55.83 19.17
N GLN A 637 -21.23 -54.85 18.62
CA GLN A 637 -22.61 -54.45 18.96
C GLN A 637 -22.90 -53.75 20.31
N GLN A 638 -22.65 -52.44 20.36
CA GLN A 638 -23.75 -51.48 20.60
C GLN A 638 -23.42 -50.06 20.08
N TYR A 639 -23.83 -49.77 18.85
CA TYR A 639 -23.98 -48.41 18.33
C TYR A 639 -25.47 -48.08 18.18
N MET A 640 -25.93 -47.02 18.86
CA MET A 640 -27.10 -46.24 18.44
C MET A 640 -26.93 -44.82 18.98
N GLY A 641 -26.37 -43.93 18.16
CA GLY A 641 -26.03 -42.56 18.56
C GLY A 641 -25.32 -41.80 17.45
N MET A 642 -26.09 -41.36 16.45
CA MET A 642 -25.68 -40.53 15.30
C MET A 642 -24.62 -41.13 14.36
N VAL A 643 -25.07 -41.50 13.16
CA VAL A 643 -24.22 -41.62 11.97
C VAL A 643 -23.73 -40.22 11.58
N PRO A 644 -22.43 -40.00 11.28
CA PRO A 644 -21.99 -38.74 10.68
C PRO A 644 -22.63 -38.59 9.30
N GLU A 645 -23.33 -37.47 9.04
CA GLU A 645 -23.75 -37.16 7.68
C GLU A 645 -22.52 -36.91 6.80
N GLU A 646 -22.32 -37.75 5.78
CA GLU A 646 -21.29 -37.54 4.77
C GLU A 646 -21.55 -36.20 4.08
N GLY A 647 -20.63 -35.24 4.28
CA GLY A 647 -20.73 -33.88 3.71
C GLY A 647 -21.00 -32.75 4.72
N ARG A 648 -21.15 -33.03 6.02
CA ARG A 648 -21.23 -31.97 7.04
C ARG A 648 -19.88 -31.25 7.19
N LYS A 649 -19.84 -29.93 6.96
CA LYS A 649 -18.63 -29.10 7.06
C LYS A 649 -18.53 -28.50 8.47
N MET A 650 -17.40 -28.72 9.14
CA MET A 650 -17.14 -28.26 10.50
C MET A 650 -15.80 -27.52 10.56
N LEU A 651 -15.72 -26.46 11.37
CA LEU A 651 -14.53 -25.63 11.56
C LEU A 651 -14.20 -25.50 13.05
N ASP A 652 -12.98 -25.88 13.41
CA ASP A 652 -12.34 -25.50 14.66
C ASP A 652 -11.34 -24.37 14.38
N LEU A 653 -11.54 -23.23 15.02
CA LEU A 653 -10.69 -22.03 14.88
C LEU A 653 -10.14 -21.66 16.27
N VAL A 654 -8.82 -21.60 16.43
CA VAL A 654 -8.18 -21.23 17.70
C VAL A 654 -7.48 -19.89 17.55
N PHE A 655 -7.83 -18.93 18.40
CA PHE A 655 -7.04 -17.71 18.58
C PHE A 655 -5.93 -17.98 19.58
N VAL A 656 -4.68 -17.76 19.15
CA VAL A 656 -3.52 -17.70 20.04
C VAL A 656 -3.19 -16.22 20.20
N GLN A 657 -3.51 -15.67 21.36
CA GLN A 657 -3.51 -14.24 21.62
C GLN A 657 -2.38 -13.87 22.58
N ASP A 658 -1.44 -13.09 22.10
CA ASP A 658 -0.45 -12.39 22.91
C ASP A 658 -1.16 -11.44 23.90
N CYS A 659 -0.72 -11.45 25.17
CA CYS A 659 -1.24 -10.65 26.27
C CYS A 659 -0.15 -9.88 27.05
N THR A 660 1.02 -9.61 26.44
CA THR A 660 2.05 -8.73 27.01
C THR A 660 1.68 -7.24 26.83
N GLY A 661 2.57 -6.33 27.22
CA GLY A 661 2.25 -4.92 27.42
C GLY A 661 1.79 -4.13 26.17
N SER A 662 2.23 -4.52 24.97
CA SER A 662 1.95 -3.84 23.69
C SER A 662 0.56 -4.15 23.13
N GLN A 663 0.05 -5.36 23.35
CA GLN A 663 -1.15 -5.90 22.67
C GLN A 663 -2.51 -5.30 23.06
N GLY A 664 -2.55 -4.25 23.88
CA GLY A 664 -3.80 -3.72 24.44
C GLY A 664 -4.85 -3.32 23.40
N SER A 665 -4.42 -2.79 22.24
CA SER A 665 -5.29 -2.42 21.12
C SER A 665 -5.87 -3.63 20.39
N TYR A 666 -5.04 -4.65 20.10
CA TYR A 666 -5.45 -5.86 19.40
C TYR A 666 -6.38 -6.73 20.25
N ILE A 667 -6.12 -6.89 21.55
CA ILE A 667 -7.04 -7.56 22.49
C ILE A 667 -8.40 -6.85 22.52
N ALA A 668 -8.41 -5.51 22.55
CA ALA A 668 -9.64 -4.73 22.55
C ALA A 668 -10.42 -4.85 21.24
N SER A 669 -9.74 -4.87 20.09
CA SER A 669 -10.36 -5.07 18.77
C SER A 669 -10.92 -6.49 18.62
N ALA A 670 -10.13 -7.51 18.94
CA ALA A 670 -10.56 -8.92 18.93
C ALA A 670 -11.77 -9.14 19.84
N THR A 671 -11.78 -8.58 21.05
CA THR A 671 -12.92 -8.66 21.97
C THR A 671 -14.17 -8.00 21.39
N ARG A 672 -14.04 -6.82 20.79
CA ARG A 672 -15.17 -6.06 20.21
C ARG A 672 -15.80 -6.79 19.01
N ASN A 673 -14.96 -7.39 18.16
CA ASN A 673 -15.38 -7.86 16.83
C ASN A 673 -15.60 -9.37 16.75
N ILE A 674 -15.32 -10.15 17.80
CA ILE A 674 -15.43 -11.63 17.78
C ILE A 674 -16.84 -12.12 17.39
N GLU A 675 -17.89 -11.41 17.79
CA GLU A 675 -19.27 -11.76 17.42
C GLU A 675 -19.50 -11.56 15.92
N GLU A 676 -18.99 -10.47 15.34
CA GLU A 676 -19.07 -10.15 13.91
C GLU A 676 -18.27 -11.14 13.07
N ILE A 677 -17.04 -11.48 13.49
CA ILE A 677 -16.21 -12.52 12.85
C ILE A 677 -16.98 -13.85 12.77
N CYS A 678 -17.56 -14.30 13.90
CA CYS A 678 -18.33 -15.54 13.93
C CYS A 678 -19.60 -15.47 13.07
N ASN A 679 -20.29 -14.33 13.06
CA ASN A 679 -21.47 -14.13 12.22
C ASN A 679 -21.11 -14.14 10.73
N HIS A 680 -20.08 -13.41 10.28
CA HIS A 680 -19.63 -13.40 8.88
C HIS A 680 -19.17 -14.79 8.40
N ILE A 681 -18.45 -15.55 9.23
CA ILE A 681 -18.07 -16.94 8.92
C ILE A 681 -19.31 -17.82 8.71
N TYR A 682 -20.35 -17.64 9.53
CA TYR A 682 -21.61 -18.37 9.40
C TYR A 682 -22.43 -17.93 8.18
N GLU A 683 -22.58 -16.62 7.98
CA GLU A 683 -23.34 -16.00 6.88
C GLU A 683 -22.73 -16.26 5.49
N SER A 684 -21.44 -16.63 5.43
CA SER A 684 -20.78 -17.11 4.21
C SER A 684 -21.43 -18.33 3.56
N GLY A 685 -22.31 -19.04 4.28
CA GLY A 685 -22.98 -20.26 3.81
C GLY A 685 -22.06 -21.49 3.71
N LYS A 686 -20.79 -21.41 4.12
CA LYS A 686 -19.84 -22.54 4.09
C LYS A 686 -20.09 -23.56 5.21
N LEU A 687 -20.80 -23.20 6.28
CA LEU A 687 -21.17 -24.04 7.42
C LEU A 687 -22.70 -24.22 7.47
N GLN A 688 -23.18 -25.40 7.90
CA GLN A 688 -24.62 -25.72 7.87
C GLN A 688 -25.38 -25.27 9.13
N ALA A 689 -24.73 -25.34 10.30
CA ALA A 689 -25.30 -25.00 11.59
C ALA A 689 -24.30 -24.19 12.44
N ARG A 690 -24.77 -23.42 13.43
CA ARG A 690 -23.87 -22.60 14.27
C ARG A 690 -22.92 -23.44 15.12
N GLU A 691 -23.34 -24.66 15.46
CA GLU A 691 -22.55 -25.66 16.20
C GLU A 691 -21.42 -26.29 15.36
N ASP A 692 -21.41 -26.04 14.04
CA ASP A 692 -20.30 -26.45 13.17
C ASP A 692 -19.04 -25.59 13.40
N LEU A 693 -19.21 -24.36 13.89
CA LEU A 693 -18.13 -23.49 14.33
C LEU A 693 -17.83 -23.73 15.82
N ARG A 694 -16.57 -24.02 16.15
CA ARG A 694 -16.05 -23.89 17.52
C ARG A 694 -14.87 -22.93 17.52
N ILE A 695 -14.91 -21.97 18.44
CA ILE A 695 -13.78 -21.08 18.70
C ILE A 695 -13.04 -21.57 19.94
N GLY A 696 -11.72 -21.68 19.85
CA GLY A 696 -10.81 -21.86 20.97
C GLY A 696 -10.01 -20.59 21.24
N LEU A 697 -9.54 -20.42 22.47
CA LEU A 697 -8.68 -19.32 22.87
C LEU A 697 -7.54 -19.83 23.76
N VAL A 698 -6.32 -19.51 23.36
CA VAL A 698 -5.09 -19.67 24.16
C VAL A 698 -4.47 -18.30 24.30
N ALA A 699 -4.51 -17.72 25.49
CA ALA A 699 -3.77 -16.51 25.80
C ALA A 699 -2.36 -16.87 26.30
N TYR A 700 -1.36 -16.06 25.97
CA TYR A 700 0.00 -16.27 26.47
C TYR A 700 0.69 -14.95 26.83
N ARG A 701 1.81 -15.06 27.54
CA ARG A 701 2.69 -13.96 27.95
C ARG A 701 4.14 -14.44 27.91
N ASP A 702 5.01 -13.79 28.67
CA ASP A 702 6.42 -14.12 28.80
C ASP A 702 6.68 -15.21 29.88
N HIS A 703 7.88 -15.81 29.87
CA HIS A 703 8.34 -16.75 30.88
C HIS A 703 8.89 -16.03 32.14
N PRO A 704 8.85 -16.66 33.34
CA PRO A 704 9.57 -16.16 34.50
C PRO A 704 11.08 -16.12 34.25
N PRO A 705 11.78 -14.98 34.44
CA PRO A 705 11.43 -13.92 35.38
C PRO A 705 10.66 -12.71 34.83
N GLN A 706 10.39 -12.62 33.53
CA GLN A 706 9.81 -11.43 32.91
C GLN A 706 8.31 -11.28 33.22
N ASP A 707 7.56 -12.39 33.26
CA ASP A 707 6.20 -12.44 33.82
C ASP A 707 6.10 -13.55 34.89
N HIS A 708 5.25 -13.32 35.90
CA HIS A 708 5.04 -14.20 37.06
C HIS A 708 3.57 -14.58 37.25
N THR A 709 2.68 -14.23 36.31
CA THR A 709 1.24 -14.42 36.38
C THR A 709 0.81 -15.75 35.76
N TYR A 710 1.12 -15.97 34.48
CA TYR A 710 0.96 -17.22 33.74
C TYR A 710 1.74 -17.14 32.43
N VAL A 711 2.28 -18.28 31.96
CA VAL A 711 2.93 -18.37 30.64
C VAL A 711 1.86 -18.58 29.56
N THR A 712 0.96 -19.55 29.76
CA THR A 712 -0.19 -19.82 28.89
C THR A 712 -1.48 -19.96 29.70
N LYS A 713 -2.62 -19.68 29.06
CA LYS A 713 -3.96 -19.80 29.62
C LYS A 713 -4.93 -20.29 28.54
N ASN A 714 -5.26 -21.57 28.59
CA ASN A 714 -6.18 -22.24 27.69
C ASN A 714 -7.64 -22.14 28.21
N PHE A 715 -8.56 -21.66 27.36
CA PHE A 715 -9.99 -21.53 27.69
C PHE A 715 -10.85 -22.66 27.09
N GLY A 716 -10.22 -23.58 26.34
CA GLY A 716 -10.87 -24.66 25.61
C GLY A 716 -11.67 -24.21 24.39
N PHE A 717 -12.26 -25.16 23.68
CA PHE A 717 -13.21 -24.88 22.60
C PHE A 717 -14.61 -24.54 23.13
N SER A 718 -15.31 -23.62 22.46
CA SER A 718 -16.73 -23.36 22.66
C SER A 718 -17.43 -23.02 21.35
N SER A 719 -18.71 -23.41 21.25
CA SER A 719 -19.64 -22.90 20.23
C SER A 719 -20.56 -21.79 20.77
N ASP A 720 -20.44 -21.42 22.06
CA ASP A 720 -21.12 -20.27 22.64
C ASP A 720 -20.23 -19.03 22.50
N ILE A 721 -20.52 -18.23 21.48
CA ILE A 721 -19.79 -16.99 21.15
C ILE A 721 -19.79 -16.02 22.35
N SER A 722 -20.88 -15.98 23.14
CA SER A 722 -20.97 -15.17 24.37
C SER A 722 -19.94 -15.59 25.43
N LYS A 723 -19.63 -16.88 25.54
CA LYS A 723 -18.54 -17.38 26.40
C LYS A 723 -17.19 -16.93 25.85
N VAL A 724 -16.97 -17.04 24.54
CA VAL A 724 -15.72 -16.65 23.89
C VAL A 724 -15.44 -15.14 24.05
N HIS A 725 -16.45 -14.30 23.81
CA HIS A 725 -16.37 -12.86 24.08
C HIS A 725 -16.05 -12.57 25.55
N LYS A 726 -16.71 -13.29 26.49
CA LYS A 726 -16.42 -13.15 27.92
C LYS A 726 -14.98 -13.55 28.27
N ASP A 727 -14.49 -14.64 27.70
CA ASP A 727 -13.14 -15.16 27.92
C ASP A 727 -12.08 -14.19 27.38
N LEU A 728 -12.27 -13.65 26.16
CA LEU A 728 -11.47 -12.55 25.59
C LEU A 728 -11.50 -11.29 26.47
N SER A 729 -12.70 -10.85 26.91
CA SER A 729 -12.85 -9.68 27.78
C SER A 729 -12.23 -9.84 29.17
N SER A 730 -11.78 -11.05 29.54
CA SER A 730 -11.03 -11.31 30.78
C SER A 730 -9.51 -11.11 30.63
N LEU A 731 -9.03 -10.90 29.41
CA LEU A 731 -7.62 -10.66 29.09
C LEU A 731 -7.28 -9.18 29.25
N TYR A 732 -6.00 -8.94 29.56
CA TYR A 732 -5.44 -7.60 29.60
C TYR A 732 -3.93 -7.68 29.29
N ALA A 733 -3.44 -6.68 28.58
CA ALA A 733 -2.04 -6.49 28.25
C ALA A 733 -1.22 -6.15 29.52
N SER A 734 -0.25 -7.00 29.88
CA SER A 734 0.82 -6.67 30.84
C SER A 734 1.90 -7.75 30.87
N GLY A 735 3.14 -7.37 31.13
CA GLY A 735 4.30 -8.28 31.17
C GLY A 735 5.27 -8.00 30.02
N GLY A 736 6.23 -8.91 29.83
CA GLY A 736 7.32 -8.77 28.87
C GLY A 736 8.57 -8.09 29.46
N GLY A 737 9.73 -8.26 28.82
CA GLY A 737 10.93 -7.51 29.22
C GLY A 737 12.18 -7.64 28.35
N ASP A 738 12.43 -8.79 27.72
CA ASP A 738 13.62 -9.06 26.91
C ASP A 738 13.40 -9.02 25.39
N GLY A 739 12.14 -9.05 24.94
CA GLY A 739 11.72 -8.79 23.57
C GLY A 739 10.94 -9.97 22.97
N PRO A 740 11.56 -11.15 22.79
CA PRO A 740 10.83 -12.37 22.45
C PRO A 740 9.93 -12.85 23.59
N GLU A 741 9.02 -13.77 23.30
CA GLU A 741 7.97 -14.22 24.24
C GLU A 741 7.65 -15.73 24.15
N ALA A 742 6.74 -16.23 25.00
CA ALA A 742 6.35 -17.63 25.08
C ALA A 742 5.44 -18.14 23.94
N VAL A 743 5.61 -17.62 22.71
CA VAL A 743 4.90 -18.05 21.50
C VAL A 743 4.97 -19.57 21.33
N THR A 744 6.15 -20.16 21.59
CA THR A 744 6.39 -21.61 21.52
C THR A 744 5.48 -22.39 22.46
N ALA A 745 5.39 -21.98 23.73
CA ALA A 745 4.50 -22.61 24.72
C ALA A 745 3.02 -22.46 24.33
N ALA A 746 2.64 -21.31 23.77
CA ALA A 746 1.27 -21.06 23.32
C ALA A 746 0.87 -21.96 22.13
N LEU A 747 1.78 -22.16 21.17
CA LEU A 747 1.58 -23.09 20.06
C LEU A 747 1.58 -24.56 20.54
N ALA A 748 2.40 -24.92 21.53
CA ALA A 748 2.38 -26.25 22.15
C ALA A 748 1.03 -26.56 22.84
N GLU A 749 0.46 -25.57 23.52
CA GLU A 749 -0.87 -25.65 24.15
C GLU A 749 -1.97 -25.79 23.08
N ALA A 750 -1.95 -24.95 22.04
CA ALA A 750 -2.90 -25.01 20.93
C ALA A 750 -2.86 -26.35 20.17
N LEU A 751 -1.65 -26.91 19.96
CA LEU A 751 -1.44 -28.21 19.32
C LEU A 751 -2.16 -29.36 20.05
N ASN A 752 -2.33 -29.24 21.38
CA ASN A 752 -2.86 -30.28 22.25
C ASN A 752 -4.32 -30.05 22.70
N MET A 753 -5.02 -29.06 22.14
CA MET A 753 -6.45 -28.87 22.34
C MET A 753 -7.30 -30.03 21.77
N ASP A 754 -8.56 -30.13 22.21
CA ASP A 754 -9.52 -31.17 21.79
C ASP A 754 -10.08 -30.91 20.37
N TRP A 755 -9.25 -31.07 19.35
CA TRP A 755 -9.60 -30.87 17.94
C TRP A 755 -10.53 -31.96 17.39
N ARG A 756 -11.64 -31.59 16.73
CA ARG A 756 -12.55 -32.54 16.06
C ARG A 756 -11.83 -33.24 14.90
N PRO A 757 -11.84 -34.58 14.81
CA PRO A 757 -11.12 -35.30 13.74
C PRO A 757 -11.49 -34.84 12.32
N ASN A 758 -12.78 -34.66 12.06
CA ASN A 758 -13.34 -34.35 10.73
C ASN A 758 -13.50 -32.84 10.45
N ALA A 759 -13.17 -31.96 11.40
CA ALA A 759 -13.22 -30.51 11.19
C ALA A 759 -11.99 -30.03 10.40
N SER A 760 -12.16 -28.93 9.65
CA SER A 760 -11.04 -28.06 9.28
C SER A 760 -10.47 -27.45 10.57
N LYS A 761 -9.14 -27.36 10.65
CA LYS A 761 -8.42 -26.97 11.87
C LYS A 761 -7.51 -25.79 11.56
N MET A 762 -7.76 -24.67 12.23
CA MET A 762 -7.06 -23.42 11.95
C MET A 762 -6.63 -22.75 13.25
N VAL A 763 -5.39 -22.29 13.29
CA VAL A 763 -4.88 -21.41 14.34
C VAL A 763 -4.67 -20.03 13.74
N VAL A 764 -5.09 -18.98 14.44
CA VAL A 764 -4.75 -17.59 14.17
C VAL A 764 -3.92 -17.09 15.35
N LEU A 765 -2.62 -16.90 15.13
CA LEU A 765 -1.71 -16.28 16.08
C LEU A 765 -1.73 -14.77 15.86
N ILE A 766 -1.87 -13.98 16.93
CA ILE A 766 -1.85 -12.51 16.93
C ILE A 766 -0.75 -12.09 17.91
N ALA A 767 0.32 -11.47 17.42
CA ALA A 767 1.48 -11.06 18.22
C ALA A 767 2.31 -9.96 17.54
N ASP A 768 3.07 -9.19 18.32
CA ASP A 768 4.13 -8.29 17.84
C ASP A 768 5.56 -8.73 18.19
N ALA A 769 5.71 -9.89 18.85
CA ALA A 769 7.00 -10.44 19.26
C ALA A 769 7.27 -11.87 18.73
N PRO A 770 8.54 -12.25 18.49
CA PRO A 770 8.94 -13.61 18.13
C PRO A 770 9.02 -14.58 19.34
N PRO A 771 9.11 -15.90 19.12
CA PRO A 771 9.53 -16.84 20.17
C PRO A 771 10.99 -16.66 20.58
N HIS A 772 11.29 -16.99 21.83
CA HIS A 772 12.65 -17.19 22.32
C HIS A 772 13.46 -18.22 21.50
N GLY A 773 14.78 -18.02 21.44
CA GLY A 773 15.75 -18.93 20.82
C GLY A 773 16.03 -18.70 19.33
N ILE A 774 15.33 -17.79 18.66
CA ILE A 774 15.58 -17.51 17.23
C ILE A 774 16.84 -16.64 17.00
N GLY A 775 17.45 -16.10 18.06
CA GLY A 775 18.69 -15.32 18.00
C GLY A 775 18.54 -13.80 18.06
N GLU A 776 17.40 -13.30 18.53
CA GLU A 776 17.17 -11.86 18.69
C GLU A 776 18.06 -11.21 19.75
N TYR A 777 18.25 -9.90 19.62
CA TYR A 777 18.97 -9.11 20.61
C TYR A 777 18.09 -8.85 21.84
N GLY A 778 18.59 -9.22 23.02
CA GLY A 778 17.92 -8.99 24.31
C GLY A 778 17.39 -10.27 24.96
N ASP A 779 17.10 -11.30 24.16
CA ASP A 779 16.48 -12.58 24.56
C ASP A 779 17.08 -13.18 25.85
N GLY A 780 16.24 -13.32 26.89
CA GLY A 780 16.62 -13.95 28.16
C GLY A 780 16.67 -15.47 28.12
N PHE A 781 16.19 -16.10 27.03
CA PHE A 781 16.12 -17.54 26.85
C PHE A 781 16.70 -17.94 25.49
N ASP A 782 17.95 -17.55 25.27
CA ASP A 782 18.64 -17.65 23.98
C ASP A 782 18.85 -19.09 23.46
N GLU A 783 18.85 -20.09 24.36
CA GLU A 783 18.84 -21.53 24.02
C GLU A 783 17.44 -22.07 23.65
N GLY A 784 16.41 -21.22 23.62
CA GLY A 784 15.04 -21.59 23.25
C GLY A 784 14.07 -21.64 24.44
N SER A 785 12.84 -22.06 24.13
CA SER A 785 11.72 -22.03 25.09
C SER A 785 12.02 -22.87 26.35
N PRO A 786 11.90 -22.31 27.57
CA PRO A 786 12.18 -23.00 28.84
C PRO A 786 11.36 -24.26 29.12
N ASP A 787 10.26 -24.48 28.40
CA ASP A 787 9.44 -25.69 28.48
C ASP A 787 10.05 -26.89 27.71
N GLY A 788 11.15 -26.67 26.98
CA GLY A 788 11.84 -27.68 26.19
C GLY A 788 11.19 -27.99 24.85
N ASN A 789 10.17 -27.21 24.43
CA ASN A 789 9.54 -27.36 23.13
C ASN A 789 10.30 -26.57 22.05
N ASP A 790 10.30 -27.11 20.82
CA ASP A 790 10.84 -26.45 19.63
C ASP A 790 9.68 -26.02 18.70
N PRO A 791 9.61 -24.74 18.28
CA PRO A 791 8.47 -24.25 17.50
C PRO A 791 8.49 -24.72 16.04
N LEU A 792 9.65 -25.08 15.45
CA LEU A 792 9.68 -25.71 14.12
C LEU A 792 9.13 -27.14 14.20
N GLN A 793 9.45 -27.88 15.27
CA GLN A 793 8.86 -29.19 15.52
C GLN A 793 7.35 -29.10 15.76
N ILE A 794 6.88 -28.12 16.56
CA ILE A 794 5.45 -27.85 16.75
C ILE A 794 4.76 -27.54 15.41
N ALA A 795 5.35 -26.69 14.55
CA ALA A 795 4.78 -26.38 13.23
C ALA A 795 4.63 -27.64 12.35
N ARG A 796 5.63 -28.53 12.35
CA ARG A 796 5.55 -29.83 11.63
C ARG A 796 4.50 -30.78 12.26
N MET A 797 4.36 -30.78 13.59
CA MET A 797 3.30 -31.53 14.29
C MET A 797 1.90 -30.97 14.00
N MET A 798 1.75 -29.65 13.89
CA MET A 798 0.50 -29.00 13.44
C MET A 798 0.18 -29.43 12.01
N ALA A 799 1.14 -29.32 11.08
CA ALA A 799 0.96 -29.69 9.68
C ALA A 799 0.50 -31.16 9.49
N SER A 800 1.16 -32.11 10.18
CA SER A 800 0.80 -33.55 10.15
C SER A 800 -0.54 -33.88 10.87
N ARG A 801 -0.98 -33.04 11.82
CA ARG A 801 -2.34 -33.07 12.38
C ARG A 801 -3.38 -32.38 11.48
N GLY A 802 -2.95 -31.72 10.41
CA GLY A 802 -3.81 -30.96 9.49
C GLY A 802 -4.29 -29.63 10.08
N ILE A 803 -3.53 -29.07 11.03
CA ILE A 803 -3.75 -27.76 11.66
C ILE A 803 -2.94 -26.74 10.86
N THR A 804 -3.62 -25.74 10.30
CA THR A 804 -2.98 -24.67 9.53
C THR A 804 -2.84 -23.41 10.38
N LEU A 805 -1.62 -22.85 10.45
CA LEU A 805 -1.31 -21.65 11.23
C LEU A 805 -1.31 -20.42 10.32
N PHE A 806 -2.21 -19.49 10.62
CA PHE A 806 -2.18 -18.13 10.09
C PHE A 806 -1.59 -17.21 11.16
N PHE A 807 -0.72 -16.30 10.75
CA PHE A 807 -0.10 -15.34 11.64
C PHE A 807 -0.49 -13.92 11.26
N VAL A 808 -1.12 -13.23 12.19
CA VAL A 808 -1.39 -11.79 12.12
C VAL A 808 -0.23 -11.08 12.80
N ALA A 809 0.61 -10.45 11.99
CA ALA A 809 1.74 -9.67 12.45
C ALA A 809 1.28 -8.27 12.85
N CYS A 810 1.42 -7.94 14.13
CA CYS A 810 1.06 -6.65 14.69
C CYS A 810 2.22 -5.65 14.48
N GLU A 811 2.03 -4.68 13.58
CA GLU A 811 3.08 -3.77 13.13
C GLU A 811 2.92 -2.35 13.74
N PRO A 812 3.99 -1.54 13.88
CA PRO A 812 5.38 -1.74 13.44
C PRO A 812 6.26 -2.63 14.33
N ALA A 813 5.75 -3.13 15.46
CA ALA A 813 6.60 -3.68 16.51
C ALA A 813 7.28 -5.01 16.11
N LEU A 814 6.64 -5.86 15.30
CA LEU A 814 7.27 -7.08 14.80
C LEU A 814 8.44 -6.82 13.84
N SER A 815 8.36 -5.78 12.99
CA SER A 815 9.51 -5.32 12.20
C SER A 815 10.70 -4.85 13.08
N GLY A 816 10.50 -4.75 14.40
CA GLY A 816 11.51 -4.52 15.43
C GLY A 816 12.72 -5.46 15.35
N TYR A 817 12.45 -6.71 14.98
CA TYR A 817 13.31 -7.86 15.19
C TYR A 817 14.09 -8.23 13.91
N SER A 818 15.26 -8.88 14.07
CA SER A 818 16.19 -9.17 12.95
C SER A 818 15.87 -10.45 12.17
N TYR A 819 15.04 -11.34 12.72
CA TYR A 819 14.71 -12.67 12.19
C TYR A 819 13.22 -13.03 12.33
N ALA A 820 12.43 -12.27 13.10
CA ALA A 820 11.04 -12.60 13.42
C ALA A 820 10.15 -12.79 12.19
N THR A 821 10.22 -11.89 11.20
CA THR A 821 9.45 -11.96 9.95
C THR A 821 9.73 -13.26 9.20
N ASP A 822 11.01 -13.60 9.06
CA ASP A 822 11.48 -14.77 8.31
C ASP A 822 11.08 -16.06 9.02
N PHE A 823 11.18 -16.07 10.35
CA PHE A 823 10.74 -17.17 11.19
C PHE A 823 9.23 -17.42 11.06
N PHE A 824 8.41 -16.37 11.16
CA PHE A 824 6.96 -16.49 11.06
C PHE A 824 6.50 -16.88 9.65
N GLN A 825 7.14 -16.36 8.61
CA GLN A 825 6.92 -16.78 7.23
C GLN A 825 7.28 -18.27 7.04
N ALA A 826 8.35 -18.77 7.67
CA ALA A 826 8.72 -20.18 7.59
C ALA A 826 7.70 -21.12 8.27
N ILE A 827 7.21 -20.81 9.48
CA ILE A 827 6.25 -21.70 10.17
C ILE A 827 4.83 -21.66 9.57
N THR A 828 4.42 -20.52 9.03
CA THR A 828 3.17 -20.42 8.25
C THR A 828 3.29 -21.22 6.95
N ASN A 829 4.42 -21.15 6.23
CA ASN A 829 4.70 -22.01 5.07
C ASN A 829 4.67 -23.51 5.42
N ILE A 830 5.33 -23.94 6.51
CA ILE A 830 5.35 -25.36 6.97
C ILE A 830 3.91 -25.90 7.16
N THR A 831 3.02 -25.10 7.74
CA THR A 831 1.61 -25.47 8.01
C THR A 831 0.65 -25.15 6.85
N SER A 832 1.17 -24.58 5.76
CA SER A 832 0.42 -24.15 4.56
C SER A 832 -0.60 -23.02 4.82
N GLY A 833 -0.34 -22.17 5.82
CA GLY A 833 -1.11 -20.96 6.12
C GLY A 833 -0.54 -19.71 5.46
N LEU A 834 -0.76 -18.55 6.06
CA LEU A 834 -0.27 -17.24 5.60
C LEU A 834 0.20 -16.36 6.76
N MET A 835 1.13 -15.45 6.46
CA MET A 835 1.50 -14.32 7.31
C MET A 835 0.82 -13.05 6.79
N LEU A 836 0.24 -12.25 7.68
CA LEU A 836 -0.65 -11.13 7.37
C LEU A 836 -0.20 -9.89 8.18
N PRO A 837 0.54 -8.94 7.58
CA PRO A 837 0.94 -7.71 8.27
C PRO A 837 -0.25 -6.77 8.43
N LEU A 838 -0.56 -6.36 9.67
CA LEU A 838 -1.58 -5.36 9.97
C LEU A 838 -0.96 -4.14 10.65
N THR A 839 -1.09 -2.99 10.01
CA THR A 839 -0.67 -1.69 10.58
C THR A 839 -1.69 -1.11 11.56
N THR A 840 -2.95 -1.58 11.51
CA THR A 840 -4.02 -1.15 12.42
C THR A 840 -4.88 -2.34 12.89
N ALA A 841 -5.38 -2.24 14.12
CA ALA A 841 -6.17 -3.31 14.73
C ALA A 841 -7.61 -3.43 14.19
N ASP A 842 -8.11 -2.45 13.44
CA ASP A 842 -9.48 -2.47 12.90
C ASP A 842 -9.61 -3.38 11.66
N LEU A 843 -8.51 -3.61 10.93
CA LEU A 843 -8.44 -4.53 9.79
C LEU A 843 -8.48 -6.02 10.19
N LEU A 844 -8.28 -6.30 11.48
CA LEU A 844 -8.21 -7.65 12.06
C LEU A 844 -9.41 -8.52 11.69
N THR A 845 -10.62 -7.95 11.71
CA THR A 845 -11.88 -8.63 11.36
C THR A 845 -11.86 -9.15 9.93
N HIS A 846 -11.49 -8.29 8.97
CA HIS A 846 -11.44 -8.64 7.55
C HIS A 846 -10.34 -9.68 7.28
N ALA A 847 -9.17 -9.51 7.93
CA ALA A 847 -8.05 -10.43 7.81
C ALA A 847 -8.40 -11.85 8.27
N ILE A 848 -9.05 -11.99 9.43
CA ILE A 848 -9.47 -13.29 9.97
C ILE A 848 -10.54 -13.92 9.08
N VAL A 849 -11.58 -13.17 8.70
CA VAL A 849 -12.69 -13.72 7.90
C VAL A 849 -12.19 -14.17 6.52
N GLY A 850 -11.38 -13.36 5.82
CA GLY A 850 -10.78 -13.74 4.54
C GLY A 850 -9.97 -15.03 4.63
N SER A 851 -9.09 -15.11 5.62
CA SER A 851 -8.24 -16.29 5.87
C SER A 851 -9.03 -17.56 6.17
N VAL A 852 -10.11 -17.46 6.96
CA VAL A 852 -11.00 -18.58 7.25
C VAL A 852 -11.72 -19.07 6.00
N LEU A 853 -12.23 -18.15 5.17
CA LEU A 853 -12.97 -18.51 3.97
C LEU A 853 -12.07 -19.15 2.91
N GLU A 854 -10.87 -18.61 2.70
CA GLU A 854 -9.83 -19.23 1.87
C GLU A 854 -9.51 -20.64 2.39
N ASN A 855 -9.17 -20.80 3.67
CA ASN A 855 -8.81 -22.10 4.24
C ASN A 855 -9.94 -23.16 4.11
N LEU A 856 -11.21 -22.76 4.20
CA LEU A 856 -12.36 -23.66 4.00
C LEU A 856 -12.51 -24.14 2.55
N ASP A 857 -12.11 -23.35 1.57
CA ASP A 857 -12.11 -23.73 0.15
C ASP A 857 -10.87 -24.56 -0.21
N MET A 858 -9.70 -24.19 0.32
CA MET A 858 -8.47 -24.99 0.22
C MET A 858 -8.66 -26.40 0.80
N GLU A 859 -9.28 -26.50 1.99
CA GLU A 859 -9.55 -27.77 2.67
C GLU A 859 -10.49 -28.70 1.86
N ARG A 860 -11.42 -28.13 1.06
CA ARG A 860 -12.23 -28.93 0.13
C ARG A 860 -11.33 -29.57 -0.93
N LEU A 861 -10.45 -28.80 -1.57
CA LEU A 861 -9.58 -29.30 -2.63
C LEU A 861 -8.58 -30.34 -2.11
N VAL A 862 -8.00 -30.14 -0.93
CA VAL A 862 -7.12 -31.11 -0.26
C VAL A 862 -7.81 -32.45 -0.03
N ARG A 863 -9.11 -32.47 0.26
CA ARG A 863 -9.89 -33.72 0.37
C ARG A 863 -10.16 -34.37 -0.99
N GLU A 864 -10.41 -33.58 -2.03
CA GLU A 864 -10.66 -34.09 -3.39
C GLU A 864 -9.41 -34.67 -4.06
N VAL A 865 -8.26 -34.00 -3.96
CA VAL A 865 -7.04 -34.34 -4.74
C VAL A 865 -5.86 -34.84 -3.90
N GLY A 866 -5.89 -34.63 -2.58
CA GLY A 866 -4.69 -34.78 -1.73
C GLY A 866 -4.13 -36.19 -1.64
N GLN A 867 -4.96 -37.24 -1.75
CA GLN A 867 -4.46 -38.62 -1.80
C GLN A 867 -3.59 -38.87 -3.05
N ALA A 868 -4.04 -38.44 -4.22
CA ALA A 868 -3.30 -38.59 -5.48
C ALA A 868 -2.03 -37.73 -5.48
N VAL A 869 -2.12 -36.49 -4.99
CA VAL A 869 -0.99 -35.56 -4.87
C VAL A 869 0.06 -36.11 -3.92
N SER A 870 -0.32 -36.59 -2.74
CA SER A 870 0.64 -37.17 -1.80
C SER A 870 1.25 -38.48 -2.30
N GLN A 871 0.51 -39.31 -3.05
CA GLN A 871 1.07 -40.55 -3.58
C GLN A 871 2.21 -40.28 -4.58
N ARG A 872 2.16 -39.15 -5.30
CA ARG A 872 3.26 -38.70 -6.16
C ARG A 872 4.45 -38.18 -5.36
N ILE A 873 4.21 -37.28 -4.40
CA ILE A 873 5.28 -36.69 -3.58
C ILE A 873 5.99 -37.75 -2.74
N LEU A 874 5.26 -38.56 -1.97
CA LEU A 874 5.84 -39.53 -1.03
C LEU A 874 6.07 -40.92 -1.66
N GLY A 875 5.24 -41.34 -2.61
CA GLY A 875 5.31 -42.68 -3.22
C GLY A 875 6.21 -42.74 -4.45
N ASN A 876 6.16 -41.73 -5.32
CA ASN A 876 7.02 -41.63 -6.51
C ASN A 876 8.29 -40.79 -6.26
N ASN A 877 8.41 -40.13 -5.09
CA ASN A 877 9.51 -39.23 -4.74
C ASN A 877 9.67 -38.05 -5.73
N GLU A 878 8.53 -37.50 -6.19
CA GLU A 878 8.46 -36.30 -7.04
C GLU A 878 8.59 -35.02 -6.20
N SER A 879 9.09 -33.93 -6.79
CA SER A 879 9.24 -32.66 -6.08
C SER A 879 7.88 -32.01 -5.79
N VAL A 880 7.78 -31.30 -4.66
CA VAL A 880 6.53 -30.61 -4.28
C VAL A 880 6.16 -29.53 -5.30
N ASP A 881 7.13 -28.76 -5.80
CA ASP A 881 6.89 -27.69 -6.77
C ASP A 881 6.46 -28.21 -8.15
N ASP A 882 7.00 -29.35 -8.62
CA ASP A 882 6.58 -29.93 -9.90
C ASP A 882 5.16 -30.51 -9.83
N VAL A 883 4.85 -31.21 -8.72
CA VAL A 883 3.48 -31.70 -8.47
C VAL A 883 2.51 -30.52 -8.25
N ALA A 884 2.95 -29.43 -7.63
CA ALA A 884 2.14 -28.22 -7.47
C ALA A 884 1.86 -27.51 -8.79
N ARG A 885 2.83 -27.43 -9.71
CA ARG A 885 2.66 -26.85 -11.05
C ARG A 885 1.63 -27.63 -11.86
N GLU A 886 1.76 -28.95 -11.91
CA GLU A 886 0.78 -29.80 -12.63
C GLU A 886 -0.59 -29.81 -11.94
N LEU A 887 -0.63 -29.73 -10.60
CA LEU A 887 -1.89 -29.59 -9.86
C LEU A 887 -2.58 -28.26 -10.19
N HIS A 888 -1.83 -27.15 -10.25
CA HIS A 888 -2.33 -25.84 -10.63
C HIS A 888 -2.90 -25.88 -12.05
N GLU A 889 -2.16 -26.39 -13.03
CA GLU A 889 -2.64 -26.59 -14.41
C GLU A 889 -3.94 -27.42 -14.46
N ARG A 890 -4.01 -28.54 -13.73
CA ARG A 890 -5.22 -29.38 -13.65
C ARG A 890 -6.41 -28.69 -12.99
N LEU A 891 -6.20 -27.83 -11.99
CA LEU A 891 -7.26 -27.09 -11.32
C LEU A 891 -7.73 -25.89 -12.14
N LEU A 892 -6.83 -25.21 -12.86
CA LEU A 892 -7.18 -24.21 -13.89
C LEU A 892 -8.02 -24.84 -15.01
N LEU A 893 -7.63 -26.02 -15.51
CA LEU A 893 -8.42 -26.76 -16.51
C LEU A 893 -9.78 -27.26 -15.99
N ARG A 894 -9.94 -27.37 -14.66
CA ARG A 894 -11.24 -27.61 -14.02
C ARG A 894 -12.05 -26.33 -13.78
N ASN A 895 -11.49 -25.16 -14.11
CA ASN A 895 -12.05 -23.84 -13.82
C ASN A 895 -12.38 -23.65 -12.32
N GLU A 896 -11.50 -24.14 -11.44
CA GLU A 896 -11.72 -24.09 -9.99
C GLU A 896 -11.32 -22.71 -9.44
N SER A 897 -12.30 -21.99 -8.86
CA SER A 897 -12.09 -20.72 -8.16
C SER A 897 -11.93 -20.94 -6.66
N THR A 898 -11.15 -20.08 -6.02
CA THR A 898 -10.94 -20.06 -4.57
C THR A 898 -10.92 -18.63 -4.07
N LYS A 899 -11.49 -18.41 -2.88
CA LYS A 899 -11.33 -17.11 -2.22
C LYS A 899 -9.87 -16.88 -1.87
N ARG A 900 -9.39 -15.66 -2.11
CA ARG A 900 -8.04 -15.22 -1.81
C ARG A 900 -8.10 -13.96 -0.98
N ILE A 901 -7.38 -13.93 0.13
CA ILE A 901 -7.12 -12.68 0.84
C ILE A 901 -5.99 -11.91 0.15
N VAL A 902 -6.21 -10.61 -0.09
CA VAL A 902 -5.22 -9.67 -0.61
C VAL A 902 -4.99 -8.59 0.45
N ILE A 903 -3.76 -8.53 0.93
CA ILE A 903 -3.25 -7.49 1.82
C ILE A 903 -1.94 -6.98 1.19
N GLU A 904 -1.74 -5.67 1.22
CA GLU A 904 -0.47 -5.06 0.84
C GLU A 904 0.67 -5.54 1.76
N SER A 905 1.72 -6.12 1.19
CA SER A 905 2.90 -6.55 1.93
C SER A 905 3.79 -5.36 2.24
N ILE A 906 3.91 -5.01 3.52
CA ILE A 906 4.84 -3.97 3.98
C ILE A 906 6.30 -4.48 4.07
N TYR A 907 6.52 -5.79 3.92
CA TYR A 907 7.86 -6.40 4.00
C TYR A 907 8.55 -6.38 2.63
N ARG A 908 9.81 -5.94 2.63
CA ARG A 908 10.69 -5.96 1.46
C ARG A 908 11.38 -7.32 1.34
N GLU A 909 11.26 -7.97 0.19
CA GLU A 909 12.04 -9.17 -0.10
C GLU A 909 13.54 -8.86 -0.12
N SER A 910 14.33 -9.71 0.56
CA SER A 910 15.80 -9.70 0.52
C SER A 910 16.33 -11.12 0.37
N GLU A 911 17.56 -11.26 -0.13
CA GLU A 911 18.21 -12.57 -0.29
C GLU A 911 18.59 -13.17 1.07
N GLU A 912 18.84 -12.34 2.08
CA GLU A 912 18.99 -12.73 3.48
C GLU A 912 17.69 -13.32 4.04
N ALA A 913 16.54 -12.66 3.85
CA ALA A 913 15.25 -13.17 4.32
C ALA A 913 14.86 -14.47 3.60
N LYS A 914 15.00 -14.54 2.27
CA LYS A 914 14.77 -15.77 1.48
C LYS A 914 15.65 -16.93 1.96
N HIS A 915 16.92 -16.65 2.24
CA HIS A 915 17.84 -17.61 2.84
C HIS A 915 17.35 -18.08 4.22
N ASN A 916 17.00 -17.17 5.12
CA ASN A 916 16.54 -17.50 6.48
C ASN A 916 15.26 -18.33 6.48
N VAL A 917 14.26 -17.96 5.67
CA VAL A 917 13.02 -18.73 5.48
C VAL A 917 13.36 -20.15 5.00
N SER A 918 14.28 -20.30 4.04
CA SER A 918 14.71 -21.62 3.56
C SER A 918 15.41 -22.45 4.63
N VAL A 919 16.22 -21.81 5.49
CA VAL A 919 16.92 -22.45 6.62
C VAL A 919 15.92 -22.96 7.65
N TYR A 920 14.99 -22.12 8.12
CA TYR A 920 13.95 -22.53 9.07
C TYR A 920 13.03 -23.63 8.50
N MET A 921 12.69 -23.57 7.20
CA MET A 921 11.87 -24.61 6.56
C MET A 921 12.58 -25.97 6.46
N GLN A 922 13.90 -26.00 6.34
CA GLN A 922 14.69 -27.23 6.16
C GLN A 922 15.28 -27.79 7.47
N ALA A 923 15.59 -26.93 8.45
CA ALA A 923 16.20 -27.34 9.72
C ALA A 923 15.25 -28.22 10.57
N PRO A 924 15.76 -29.27 11.25
CA PRO A 924 14.94 -30.11 12.13
C PRO A 924 14.67 -29.47 13.50
N SER A 925 15.46 -28.49 13.92
CA SER A 925 15.27 -27.70 15.15
C SER A 925 15.77 -26.25 14.98
N LEU A 926 15.37 -25.35 15.87
CA LEU A 926 15.93 -24.00 15.97
C LEU A 926 17.43 -24.01 16.26
N ALA A 927 17.91 -24.97 17.07
CA ALA A 927 19.34 -25.09 17.39
C ALA A 927 20.19 -25.41 16.15
N ASP A 928 19.63 -26.14 15.19
CA ASP A 928 20.28 -26.41 13.88
C ASP A 928 20.13 -25.25 12.90
N ALA A 929 19.04 -24.48 12.99
CA ALA A 929 18.78 -23.31 12.14
C ALA A 929 19.68 -22.11 12.52
N ARG A 930 19.76 -21.79 13.82
CA ARG A 930 20.36 -20.56 14.38
C ARG A 930 21.79 -20.26 13.86
N PRO A 931 22.71 -21.24 13.72
CA PRO A 931 24.07 -20.98 13.21
C PRO A 931 24.14 -20.62 11.72
N LEU A 932 23.06 -20.84 10.95
CA LEU A 932 22.99 -20.63 9.51
C LEU A 932 22.25 -19.36 9.11
N LEU A 933 21.64 -18.65 10.08
CA LEU A 933 20.87 -17.43 9.84
C LEU A 933 21.79 -16.26 9.46
N LYS A 934 21.29 -15.42 8.55
CA LYS A 934 21.91 -14.15 8.15
C LYS A 934 21.11 -13.02 8.76
N ARG A 935 21.77 -12.09 9.43
CA ARG A 935 21.08 -10.93 10.01
C ARG A 935 20.47 -10.07 8.90
N VAL A 936 19.15 -9.98 8.84
CA VAL A 936 18.47 -9.04 7.95
C VAL A 936 18.72 -7.63 8.49
N GLY A 937 19.08 -6.70 7.62
CA GLY A 937 19.39 -5.33 8.01
C GLY A 937 18.13 -4.59 8.46
N SER A 938 18.08 -4.16 9.72
CA SER A 938 16.89 -3.53 10.30
C SER A 938 17.13 -2.06 10.71
N TRP A 939 16.10 -1.23 10.49
CA TRP A 939 15.78 0.07 11.10
C TRP A 939 16.05 1.48 10.52
N ASP A 940 16.75 1.68 9.38
CA ASP A 940 16.89 3.07 8.82
C ASP A 940 15.95 3.43 7.63
N SER A 941 15.23 2.45 7.05
CA SER A 941 14.32 2.70 5.91
C SER A 941 12.83 2.60 6.26
N ILE A 942 12.42 1.60 7.05
CA ILE A 942 10.99 1.32 7.31
C ILE A 942 10.33 2.38 8.22
N HIS A 943 11.09 2.94 9.17
CA HIS A 943 10.58 3.94 10.12
C HIS A 943 10.07 5.23 9.44
N ARG A 944 10.49 5.50 8.20
CA ARG A 944 10.02 6.66 7.41
C ARG A 944 8.60 6.47 6.86
N GLN A 945 8.13 5.24 6.73
CA GLN A 945 6.86 4.90 6.09
C GLN A 945 5.77 4.63 7.14
N ILE A 946 6.06 3.91 8.23
CA ILE A 946 5.06 3.63 9.27
C ILE A 946 4.79 4.85 10.18
N SER A 947 5.78 5.74 10.38
CA SER A 947 5.55 7.02 11.08
C SER A 947 4.72 8.04 10.28
N ALA A 948 4.26 7.71 9.07
CA ALA A 948 3.28 8.50 8.35
C ALA A 948 1.82 8.18 8.74
N CYS A 949 1.55 7.00 9.33
CA CYS A 949 0.20 6.47 9.50
C CYS A 949 -0.33 6.40 10.95
N THR A 950 0.46 6.81 11.96
CA THR A 950 0.04 6.81 13.38
C THR A 950 0.44 8.08 14.13
N ASP A 951 -0.31 9.17 13.91
CA ASP A 951 -0.09 10.47 14.58
C ASP A 951 -1.25 10.83 15.54
N GLU A 952 -1.45 10.06 16.62
CA GLU A 952 -1.90 10.60 17.92
C GLU A 952 -1.77 9.61 19.12
N PHE A 953 -1.28 10.13 20.26
CA PHE A 953 -1.13 9.50 21.60
C PHE A 953 -0.09 8.37 21.84
N ILE A 954 1.07 8.74 22.43
CA ILE A 954 1.41 8.43 23.84
C ILE A 954 2.52 9.39 24.36
N PRO A 955 2.57 9.78 25.66
CA PRO A 955 3.54 10.75 26.18
C PRO A 955 4.87 10.14 26.66
N GLN A 956 5.90 11.00 26.70
CA GLN A 956 7.24 10.82 27.25
C GLN A 956 7.37 9.91 28.49
N LEU A 957 8.24 8.90 28.39
CA LEU A 957 9.11 8.24 29.40
C LEU A 957 9.78 7.08 28.61
N LEU A 958 11.11 6.94 28.45
CA LEU A 958 12.23 7.22 29.34
C LEU A 958 13.48 7.69 28.56
N LEU A 959 14.14 8.76 29.02
CA LEU A 959 15.61 8.81 28.94
C LEU A 959 16.16 8.11 30.20
N TRP A 960 17.31 7.44 30.10
CA TRP A 960 18.55 7.83 30.81
C TRP A 960 19.74 6.87 30.52
N GLN A 961 20.80 7.44 29.93
CA GLN A 961 22.24 7.19 30.20
C GLN A 961 22.82 5.75 29.98
N SER A 962 23.96 5.60 29.32
CA SER A 962 25.26 6.19 29.69
C SER A 962 26.27 6.18 28.51
N ILE A 963 26.87 7.33 28.15
CA ILE A 963 28.22 7.82 28.55
C ILE A 963 29.40 7.05 27.92
N SER A 964 30.15 7.76 27.07
CA SER A 964 31.36 7.33 26.33
C SER A 964 32.63 7.23 27.21
N PRO A 965 33.78 6.75 26.67
CA PRO A 965 34.75 7.73 26.11
C PRO A 965 35.62 7.28 24.90
N SER A 966 35.81 8.24 23.97
CA SER A 966 37.01 8.55 23.13
C SER A 966 38.35 7.87 23.52
N SER A 967 39.25 7.38 22.65
CA SER A 967 39.98 7.98 21.48
C SER A 967 41.18 7.02 21.08
N PRO A 968 42.10 7.29 20.10
CA PRO A 968 41.95 7.68 18.69
C PRO A 968 42.97 7.01 17.69
N TRP A 969 42.79 7.21 16.37
CA TRP A 969 43.73 7.11 15.20
C TRP A 969 44.81 5.98 15.07
N HIS A 970 44.87 5.32 13.90
CA HIS A 970 46.10 5.20 13.07
C HIS A 970 45.87 4.56 11.68
N ILE A 971 46.56 5.08 10.66
CA ILE A 971 46.81 4.47 9.33
C ILE A 971 48.34 4.44 9.13
N PRO A 972 48.96 3.34 8.65
CA PRO A 972 49.67 3.43 7.36
C PRO A 972 49.63 2.16 6.47
N GLN A 973 49.91 2.41 5.19
CA GLN A 973 50.07 1.49 4.04
C GLN A 973 51.11 0.36 4.25
N GLN A 974 50.98 -0.79 3.53
CA GLN A 974 51.77 -1.06 2.30
C GLN A 974 51.55 -2.46 1.67
N VAL A 975 51.79 -2.50 0.36
CA VAL A 975 51.74 -3.63 -0.59
C VAL A 975 52.81 -4.70 -0.33
N ARG A 976 52.51 -5.99 -0.60
CA ARG A 976 53.45 -6.95 -1.25
C ARG A 976 52.77 -8.18 -1.86
N TYR A 977 53.25 -8.54 -3.05
CA TYR A 977 52.91 -9.72 -3.88
C TYR A 977 53.99 -10.82 -3.73
N VAL A 978 53.86 -11.92 -4.51
CA VAL A 978 54.88 -12.97 -4.84
C VAL A 978 54.99 -14.08 -3.76
N SER A 979 54.97 -15.41 -4.01
CA SER A 979 54.93 -16.30 -5.21
C SER A 979 54.47 -17.73 -4.78
N ASP A 980 53.72 -18.51 -5.58
CA ASP A 980 54.16 -19.61 -6.51
C ASP A 980 54.96 -20.76 -5.84
N GLY A 981 54.77 -22.07 -6.03
CA GLY A 981 53.81 -22.94 -6.79
C GLY A 981 53.71 -24.32 -6.08
N LEU A 982 53.26 -25.48 -6.61
CA LEU A 982 53.46 -26.15 -7.91
C LEU A 982 52.64 -27.47 -8.00
N HIS A 983 52.19 -27.84 -9.22
CA HIS A 983 52.02 -29.24 -9.76
C HIS A 983 50.92 -30.21 -9.18
N THR A 984 50.28 -31.13 -9.93
CA THR A 984 50.29 -31.52 -11.38
C THR A 984 49.02 -32.31 -11.80
N ASN A 985 48.74 -32.33 -13.12
CA ASN A 985 47.64 -33.05 -13.81
C ASN A 985 47.59 -34.58 -13.68
N THR A 986 46.38 -35.16 -13.83
CA THR A 986 46.15 -36.35 -14.70
C THR A 986 44.67 -36.55 -15.13
N PHE A 987 44.43 -36.71 -16.45
CA PHE A 987 43.22 -37.33 -17.04
C PHE A 987 43.54 -38.78 -17.46
N PRO A 988 42.57 -39.73 -17.48
CA PRO A 988 42.06 -40.28 -18.76
C PRO A 988 40.62 -40.88 -18.67
N PRO A 989 40.07 -41.61 -19.68
CA PRO A 989 39.91 -41.30 -21.11
C PRO A 989 38.45 -41.50 -21.63
N ARG A 990 38.23 -41.24 -22.92
CA ARG A 990 36.93 -41.32 -23.64
C ARG A 990 36.33 -42.73 -23.72
N LYS A 991 35.00 -42.80 -23.87
CA LYS A 991 34.32 -43.80 -24.73
C LYS A 991 33.30 -43.13 -25.65
N VAL A 992 33.32 -43.53 -26.92
CA VAL A 992 32.38 -43.15 -27.97
C VAL A 992 31.61 -44.42 -28.35
N VAL A 993 30.30 -44.30 -28.58
CA VAL A 993 29.51 -45.23 -29.41
C VAL A 993 28.61 -44.37 -30.29
N THR A 994 28.62 -44.66 -31.59
CA THR A 994 27.86 -43.95 -32.62
C THR A 994 26.73 -44.83 -33.19
N ASP A 995 25.73 -44.14 -33.74
CA ASP A 995 24.78 -44.55 -34.79
C ASP A 995 23.68 -45.60 -34.50
N PHE A 996 22.43 -45.13 -34.61
CA PHE A 996 21.35 -45.51 -35.55
C PHE A 996 20.02 -44.94 -35.01
N ALA A 997 19.09 -44.36 -35.77
CA ALA A 997 19.04 -44.02 -37.19
C ALA A 997 18.12 -42.79 -37.41
N SER A 998 18.30 -42.09 -38.53
CA SER A 998 17.47 -40.97 -38.97
C SER A 998 16.13 -41.39 -39.57
N PHE A 999 15.05 -40.67 -39.26
CA PHE A 999 13.85 -40.60 -40.11
C PHE A 999 13.76 -39.22 -40.76
N GLY A 1000 13.82 -39.17 -42.09
CA GLY A 1000 13.64 -37.93 -42.84
C GLY A 1000 12.17 -37.58 -42.96
N ALA A 1001 11.85 -36.29 -42.83
CA ALA A 1001 10.55 -35.78 -43.26
C ALA A 1001 10.44 -35.87 -44.80
N PRO A 1002 9.30 -36.30 -45.35
CA PRO A 1002 9.07 -36.21 -46.78
C PRO A 1002 8.93 -34.74 -47.21
N ALA A 1003 9.40 -34.41 -48.41
CA ALA A 1003 8.98 -33.19 -49.07
C ALA A 1003 7.46 -33.24 -49.33
N ASN A 1004 6.81 -32.08 -49.27
CA ASN A 1004 5.35 -31.84 -49.36
C ASN A 1004 4.61 -31.97 -48.01
N ALA A 1005 4.79 -30.98 -47.13
CA ALA A 1005 3.85 -30.66 -46.05
C ALA A 1005 3.54 -29.15 -46.11
N SER A 1006 2.26 -28.81 -46.25
CA SER A 1006 1.81 -27.42 -46.33
C SER A 1006 1.90 -26.73 -44.96
N VAL A 1007 2.24 -25.44 -44.94
CA VAL A 1007 2.33 -24.63 -43.72
C VAL A 1007 0.99 -23.94 -43.46
N PHE A 1008 -0.04 -24.72 -43.15
CA PHE A 1008 -1.27 -24.30 -42.44
C PHE A 1008 -1.94 -25.58 -41.92
N GLY A 1009 -2.20 -25.66 -40.60
CA GLY A 1009 -2.82 -26.87 -40.01
C GLY A 1009 -2.37 -27.24 -38.59
N THR A 1010 -2.66 -26.39 -37.60
CA THR A 1010 -2.90 -26.86 -36.23
C THR A 1010 -4.22 -26.29 -35.75
N ALA A 1011 -5.20 -27.17 -35.57
CA ALA A 1011 -6.55 -26.81 -35.16
C ALA A 1011 -6.55 -26.17 -33.76
N VAL A 1012 -7.31 -25.09 -33.61
CA VAL A 1012 -7.68 -24.56 -32.29
C VAL A 1012 -8.64 -25.56 -31.65
N ALA A 1013 -8.29 -26.07 -30.47
CA ALA A 1013 -9.18 -26.94 -29.71
C ALA A 1013 -10.37 -26.12 -29.20
N SER A 1014 -11.59 -26.53 -29.53
CA SER A 1014 -12.83 -25.87 -29.13
C SER A 1014 -12.98 -25.82 -27.60
N THR A 1015 -13.07 -24.62 -27.04
CA THR A 1015 -13.41 -24.39 -25.63
C THR A 1015 -14.85 -24.80 -25.33
N PRO A 1016 -15.13 -25.68 -24.34
CA PRO A 1016 -16.47 -26.13 -24.06
C PRO A 1016 -17.13 -25.32 -22.93
N PHE A 1017 -17.92 -24.30 -23.27
CA PHE A 1017 -18.90 -23.73 -22.33
C PHE A 1017 -20.27 -23.49 -22.99
N SER A 1018 -21.28 -24.13 -22.42
CA SER A 1018 -22.71 -23.84 -22.58
C SER A 1018 -23.40 -24.23 -21.27
N LEU A 1019 -24.46 -23.51 -20.91
CA LEU A 1019 -25.05 -23.44 -19.57
C LEU A 1019 -25.20 -24.75 -18.77
N ALA A 1020 -25.10 -24.56 -17.46
CA ALA A 1020 -26.13 -25.03 -16.54
C ALA A 1020 -26.55 -23.89 -15.59
N GLY A 1021 -27.72 -23.28 -15.82
CA GLY A 1021 -28.25 -22.23 -14.94
C GLY A 1021 -29.02 -22.78 -13.73
N GLY A 1022 -28.88 -22.12 -12.57
CA GLY A 1022 -29.64 -22.42 -11.36
C GLY A 1022 -29.72 -21.21 -10.43
N LYS A 1023 -30.93 -20.70 -10.15
CA LYS A 1023 -31.16 -19.49 -9.36
C LYS A 1023 -31.42 -19.77 -7.87
N ALA A 1024 -30.79 -18.99 -7.00
CA ALA A 1024 -31.36 -18.47 -5.74
C ALA A 1024 -30.59 -17.17 -5.38
N ALA A 1025 -31.13 -15.96 -5.47
CA ALA A 1025 -32.29 -15.36 -4.80
C ALA A 1025 -31.97 -14.76 -3.41
N PHE A 1026 -31.50 -13.51 -3.39
CA PHE A 1026 -31.89 -12.52 -2.38
C PHE A 1026 -32.28 -11.20 -3.06
N GLY A 1027 -33.59 -11.05 -3.32
CA GLY A 1027 -34.18 -9.77 -3.70
C GLY A 1027 -34.52 -8.96 -2.45
N GLY A 1028 -34.22 -7.66 -2.45
CA GLY A 1028 -34.36 -6.80 -1.26
C GLY A 1028 -35.80 -6.47 -0.85
N ILE A 1029 -35.93 -5.86 0.34
CA ILE A 1029 -37.18 -5.27 0.84
C ILE A 1029 -36.89 -3.85 1.38
N ARG A 1030 -37.53 -2.84 0.78
CA ARG A 1030 -37.73 -1.51 1.42
C ARG A 1030 -38.90 -1.60 2.41
N GLY A 1031 -38.77 -0.97 3.59
CA GLY A 1031 -39.68 -1.21 4.73
C GLY A 1031 -40.17 0.00 5.55
N ASN A 1032 -39.84 1.24 5.19
CA ASN A 1032 -40.54 2.49 5.59
C ASN A 1032 -40.60 2.88 7.10
N GLY A 1033 -39.91 3.96 7.51
CA GLY A 1033 -39.71 4.29 8.94
C GLY A 1033 -39.54 5.76 9.37
N ARG A 1034 -40.05 6.74 8.60
CA ARG A 1034 -40.18 8.20 8.94
C ARG A 1034 -38.98 9.11 8.64
N SER A 1035 -39.27 10.18 7.90
CA SER A 1035 -38.34 11.19 7.38
C SER A 1035 -37.93 12.27 8.39
N THR A 1036 -36.64 12.65 8.34
CA THR A 1036 -36.16 14.04 8.40
C THR A 1036 -35.05 14.18 7.37
N ALA A 1037 -35.12 15.18 6.49
CA ALA A 1037 -34.19 15.34 5.37
C ALA A 1037 -32.96 16.17 5.73
N TYR A 1038 -31.79 15.70 5.29
CA TYR A 1038 -30.65 16.50 4.85
C TYR A 1038 -30.08 15.83 3.59
N ASP A 1039 -29.43 16.61 2.74
CA ASP A 1039 -28.84 16.14 1.47
C ASP A 1039 -27.52 15.40 1.76
N ASP A 1040 -27.37 14.20 1.18
CA ASP A 1040 -26.10 13.47 1.14
C ASP A 1040 -25.44 13.71 -0.23
N ASP A 1041 -24.36 14.49 -0.24
CA ASP A 1041 -23.33 14.40 -1.28
C ASP A 1041 -22.38 13.26 -0.84
N GLU A 1042 -22.31 12.17 -1.61
CA GLU A 1042 -21.38 11.06 -1.32
C GLU A 1042 -19.96 11.42 -1.81
N ASP A 1043 -19.18 12.03 -0.91
CA ASP A 1043 -17.73 12.18 -1.04
C ASP A 1043 -17.03 10.85 -0.69
N ASP A 1044 -16.42 10.18 -1.68
CA ASP A 1044 -15.49 9.06 -1.44
C ASP A 1044 -14.13 9.62 -0.95
N ASP A 1045 -14.03 9.88 0.35
CA ASP A 1045 -12.77 10.18 1.04
C ASP A 1045 -11.86 8.93 1.09
N ASP A 1046 -10.85 8.86 0.23
CA ASP A 1046 -9.79 7.84 0.30
C ASP A 1046 -8.77 8.18 1.39
N ASP A 1047 -9.15 7.94 2.65
CA ASP A 1047 -8.25 7.98 3.80
C ASP A 1047 -7.23 6.84 3.68
N GLY A 1048 -5.93 7.21 3.61
CA GLY A 1048 -4.79 6.36 3.20
C GLY A 1048 -4.49 5.20 4.15
N THR A 1049 -5.44 4.30 4.27
CA THR A 1049 -5.51 3.19 5.21
C THR A 1049 -5.26 1.88 4.47
N GLN A 1050 -4.42 1.02 5.05
CA GLN A 1050 -4.10 -0.30 4.48
C GLN A 1050 -5.39 -1.08 4.22
N ARG A 1051 -5.63 -1.50 2.98
CA ARG A 1051 -6.87 -2.20 2.60
C ARG A 1051 -6.70 -3.72 2.70
N VAL A 1052 -7.76 -4.40 3.12
CA VAL A 1052 -7.85 -5.87 3.16
C VAL A 1052 -9.02 -6.30 2.30
N GLU A 1053 -8.73 -6.90 1.15
CA GLU A 1053 -9.73 -7.33 0.18
C GLU A 1053 -9.83 -8.87 0.13
N VAL A 1054 -11.04 -9.38 -0.11
CA VAL A 1054 -11.29 -10.82 -0.29
C VAL A 1054 -11.86 -11.02 -1.69
N LEU A 1055 -10.99 -11.46 -2.60
CA LEU A 1055 -11.33 -11.72 -4.00
C LEU A 1055 -11.72 -13.18 -4.20
N GLU A 1056 -12.46 -13.48 -5.27
CA GLU A 1056 -12.78 -14.86 -5.69
C GLU A 1056 -12.28 -15.05 -7.12
N ASP A 1057 -11.06 -15.58 -7.23
CA ASP A 1057 -10.31 -15.73 -8.48
C ASP A 1057 -10.02 -17.21 -8.78
N SER A 1058 -9.48 -17.49 -9.98
CA SER A 1058 -8.88 -18.78 -10.31
C SER A 1058 -7.76 -19.13 -9.32
N ILE A 1059 -7.70 -20.39 -8.88
CA ILE A 1059 -6.67 -20.81 -7.90
C ILE A 1059 -5.24 -20.49 -8.36
N THR A 1060 -4.45 -19.87 -7.48
CA THR A 1060 -3.07 -19.49 -7.75
C THR A 1060 -2.08 -20.66 -7.63
N LEU A 1061 -0.88 -20.52 -8.22
CA LEU A 1061 0.19 -21.50 -8.06
C LEU A 1061 0.63 -21.66 -6.60
N ASP A 1062 0.62 -20.59 -5.80
CA ASP A 1062 0.95 -20.66 -4.38
C ASP A 1062 -0.10 -21.45 -3.59
N GLN A 1063 -1.39 -21.21 -3.85
CA GLN A 1063 -2.47 -22.03 -3.31
C GLN A 1063 -2.32 -23.50 -3.72
N ALA A 1064 -1.99 -23.80 -4.97
CA ALA A 1064 -1.70 -25.18 -5.40
C ALA A 1064 -0.49 -25.79 -4.67
N ARG A 1065 0.58 -25.02 -4.43
CA ARG A 1065 1.73 -25.45 -3.61
C ARG A 1065 1.31 -25.75 -2.17
N ARG A 1066 0.48 -24.90 -1.56
CA ARG A 1066 -0.08 -25.10 -0.22
C ARG A 1066 -0.95 -26.37 -0.15
N ILE A 1067 -1.76 -26.67 -1.17
CA ILE A 1067 -2.47 -27.96 -1.28
C ILE A 1067 -1.47 -29.13 -1.34
N ALA A 1068 -0.42 -29.02 -2.15
CA ALA A 1068 0.59 -30.07 -2.30
C ALA A 1068 1.35 -30.36 -1.00
N MET A 1069 1.83 -29.31 -0.32
CA MET A 1069 2.49 -29.42 0.99
C MET A 1069 1.55 -30.01 2.06
N GLN A 1070 0.33 -29.48 2.19
CA GLN A 1070 -0.62 -29.95 3.20
C GLN A 1070 -1.05 -31.40 2.94
N SER A 1071 -1.16 -31.81 1.68
CA SER A 1071 -1.43 -33.19 1.28
C SER A 1071 -0.29 -34.13 1.67
N ALA A 1072 0.96 -33.74 1.39
CA ALA A 1072 2.14 -34.53 1.78
C ALA A 1072 2.24 -34.68 3.31
N TRP A 1073 2.09 -33.61 4.08
CA TRP A 1073 2.15 -33.66 5.55
C TRP A 1073 1.07 -34.56 6.17
N ARG A 1074 -0.16 -34.56 5.64
CA ARG A 1074 -1.26 -35.40 6.14
C ARG A 1074 -1.05 -36.89 5.90
N SER A 1075 -0.36 -37.23 4.81
CA SER A 1075 -0.08 -38.61 4.39
C SER A 1075 1.28 -39.14 4.84
N ALA A 1076 2.20 -38.27 5.27
CA ALA A 1076 3.47 -38.64 5.92
C ALA A 1076 3.31 -39.26 7.33
N ARG A 1077 2.09 -39.63 7.71
CA ARG A 1077 1.77 -40.31 8.98
C ARG A 1077 2.29 -41.74 8.99
N VAL A 1078 3.30 -41.98 9.82
CA VAL A 1078 3.65 -43.28 10.41
C VAL A 1078 3.56 -43.14 11.93
#